data_AF-A0A816BTM0-F1
#
_entry.id   AF-A0A816BTM0-F1
#
_cell.length_a   1.000
_cell.length_b   1.000
_cell.length_c   1.000
_cell.angle_alpha   90.00
_cell.angle_beta   90.00
_cell.angle_gamma   90.00
#
_symmetry.space_group_name_H-M   'P 1'
#
loop_
_entity.id
_entity.type
_entity.pdbx_description
1 polymer ?
#
loop_
_entity_poly.entity_id
_entity_poly.type
_entity_poly.pdbx_seq_one_letter_code
_entity_poly.pdbx_strand_id
1 'polypeptide(L)'
;MTTDDHLIVECLQLANTFTEYINYAEKLLTSKCIPNIEENISNNLKAMIHKNHFELTLEDILILFKALKTDSTDDLRNILEQSEELPSYIEYYLKMLRITDKNQLRLLYQVFNEYYNPYLLQIWLYVQQFRGQQPSMEILLNNACKEMEEKSKIKEKVQTCLKMYCEKANDIQQYQSAIDNLTQQLTTGVIKRIQIPNEISRLVPFADVLNPYNLSKTWLSFRQNQQNSFNKSSTTATEKSEKISDSEQLHEQKHSSIASNNQTQRPRKLSQGNSVDEPVNVEKQQPSTEIPINSCLDILQNTCDLFQHFTKHLQSISKQWKTIPIQTIIMTFKDINLIENEMQLLTSLLEPNAIAPLTCILDYWSKKDYIHKWCEGMDRLIQLYNLSDDYKFLSLLGKTTEATNGNMCYNNYQQFNERIIKKYSQEVLDVCSHYNDSEELVKFVTKLNQTDMDNLLEAVNDWDESFITTQTIIDFVQLGYFLTNINNYSNIHEQASKTLNDILSYINTLLKQKEYADIISYFQTCLSALPGIQRLYLQLNDIEESKRTKIFHIINNASLKIIEKYQQHPQQDNTKKYDVCVKPDKGGQFNYYNLHELRDRARLIEYSGNEKNVPRKYTKDEEKQFLRCFVSLVDVIENVLDNLNHLNAMGYPTIEKYSENVYKCVECDFSELSQLNVSLKNIVKLWEGNLIDLYKRYPELTYLSGKQFWTVEKALQNYKELKSQDQGYHLLKYIEIENLVSTKFIINENLKPEERLENLGKFLNEQRRSVIKSSLVSEQSISTDRQGGKIFITETSIEGRYRAILSLFHHDNSDPAVNQILFCTTETNWIDVRAFIYRCFYSSSNLYQFIEPEQLEFNVQDKCCQLIIKLIEHDPSNKFKLSIVTTDIQTHLINGILRMNIAKIVRDNELLNEGDLNKYVKNLVKNCHIVSSKIAGL
;
A
#
# COMPACT_ATOMS: atom_id res chain seq x y z
N MET A 1 -13.91 -21.42 36.44
CA MET A 1 -14.02 -22.89 36.26
C MET A 1 -14.20 -23.13 34.78
N THR A 2 -13.35 -23.93 34.15
CA THR A 2 -13.71 -24.48 32.86
C THR A 2 -14.88 -25.44 33.09
N THR A 3 -15.81 -25.48 32.16
CA THR A 3 -16.97 -26.38 32.05
C THR A 3 -16.64 -27.88 32.06
N ASP A 4 -15.43 -28.24 32.49
CA ASP A 4 -14.73 -29.47 32.13
C ASP A 4 -14.68 -30.47 33.29
N ASP A 5 -14.61 -29.99 34.53
CA ASP A 5 -14.70 -30.83 35.74
C ASP A 5 -16.14 -31.30 35.99
N HIS A 6 -17.14 -30.50 35.62
CA HIS A 6 -18.57 -30.80 35.84
C HIS A 6 -19.01 -32.07 35.09
N LEU A 7 -18.51 -32.26 33.87
CA LEU A 7 -18.87 -33.41 33.03
C LEU A 7 -18.25 -34.73 33.53
N ILE A 8 -17.02 -34.67 34.07
CA ILE A 8 -16.32 -35.83 34.65
C ILE A 8 -17.01 -36.24 35.95
N VAL A 9 -17.39 -35.25 36.76
CA VAL A 9 -18.18 -35.44 37.99
C VAL A 9 -19.56 -36.03 37.66
N GLU A 10 -20.25 -35.58 36.62
CA GLU A 10 -21.53 -36.15 36.14
C GLU A 10 -21.39 -37.60 35.64
N CYS A 11 -20.30 -37.94 34.95
CA CYS A 11 -20.06 -39.30 34.47
C CYS A 11 -19.73 -40.28 35.62
N LEU A 12 -18.95 -39.83 36.61
CA LEU A 12 -18.63 -40.60 37.81
C LEU A 12 -19.84 -40.73 38.75
N GLN A 13 -20.66 -39.67 38.86
CA GLN A 13 -21.97 -39.67 39.54
C GLN A 13 -22.87 -40.79 39.03
N LEU A 14 -22.93 -40.92 37.70
CA LEU A 14 -23.73 -41.93 37.04
C LEU A 14 -23.17 -43.32 37.31
N ALA A 15 -21.86 -43.54 37.09
CA ALA A 15 -21.20 -44.83 37.23
C ALA A 15 -21.30 -45.42 38.66
N ASN A 16 -21.06 -44.61 39.69
CA ASN A 16 -21.15 -45.06 41.08
C ASN A 16 -22.60 -45.36 41.50
N THR A 17 -23.53 -44.54 41.06
CA THR A 17 -24.97 -44.75 41.32
C THR A 17 -25.48 -46.02 40.61
N PHE A 18 -25.07 -46.26 39.36
CA PHE A 18 -25.38 -47.49 38.62
C PHE A 18 -24.75 -48.75 39.24
N THR A 19 -23.55 -48.64 39.80
CA THR A 19 -22.86 -49.76 40.47
C THR A 19 -23.63 -50.25 41.71
N GLU A 20 -24.26 -49.35 42.48
CA GLU A 20 -25.13 -49.74 43.59
C GLU A 20 -26.39 -50.47 43.10
N TYR A 21 -26.99 -50.02 42.01
CA TYR A 21 -28.18 -50.65 41.43
C TYR A 21 -27.89 -52.01 40.81
N ILE A 22 -26.74 -52.17 40.15
CA ILE A 22 -26.28 -53.46 39.61
C ILE A 22 -26.04 -54.45 40.75
N ASN A 23 -25.34 -54.05 41.81
CA ASN A 23 -25.12 -54.92 42.97
C ASN A 23 -26.43 -55.29 43.69
N TYR A 24 -27.44 -54.40 43.68
CA TYR A 24 -28.77 -54.68 44.21
C TYR A 24 -29.55 -55.65 43.31
N ALA A 25 -29.51 -55.48 41.99
CA ALA A 25 -30.12 -56.37 41.01
C ALA A 25 -29.47 -57.77 40.99
N GLU A 26 -28.14 -57.83 41.09
CA GLU A 26 -27.36 -59.07 41.18
C GLU A 26 -27.71 -59.87 42.44
N LYS A 27 -27.86 -59.20 43.60
CA LYS A 27 -28.37 -59.82 44.84
C LYS A 27 -29.81 -60.31 44.73
N LEU A 28 -30.64 -59.63 43.95
CA LEU A 28 -32.03 -60.02 43.70
C LEU A 28 -32.12 -61.26 42.82
N LEU A 29 -31.34 -61.31 41.74
CA LEU A 29 -31.29 -62.43 40.79
C LEU A 29 -30.66 -63.71 41.39
N THR A 30 -29.69 -63.56 42.29
CA THR A 30 -29.05 -64.70 42.98
C THR A 30 -29.85 -65.22 44.18
N SER A 31 -30.85 -64.47 44.66
CA SER A 31 -31.74 -64.96 45.71
C SER A 31 -32.74 -65.97 45.12
N LYS A 32 -32.71 -67.24 45.57
CA LYS A 32 -33.61 -68.35 45.16
C LYS A 32 -35.10 -68.14 45.49
N CYS A 33 -35.57 -66.90 45.60
CA CYS A 33 -36.91 -66.56 46.07
C CYS A 33 -37.97 -66.45 44.97
N ILE A 34 -37.63 -66.66 43.69
CA ILE A 34 -38.59 -66.60 42.58
C ILE A 34 -38.32 -67.76 41.60
N PRO A 35 -39.15 -68.82 41.59
CA PRO A 35 -39.02 -69.92 40.61
C PRO A 35 -39.34 -69.42 39.20
N ASN A 36 -38.62 -69.91 38.17
CA ASN A 36 -38.79 -69.58 36.75
C ASN A 36 -38.43 -68.13 36.31
N ILE A 37 -37.53 -67.45 37.02
CA ILE A 37 -36.97 -66.17 36.54
C ILE A 37 -36.17 -66.34 35.25
N GLU A 38 -35.26 -67.32 35.18
CA GLU A 38 -34.43 -67.53 34.00
C GLU A 38 -35.27 -67.79 32.74
N GLU A 39 -36.34 -68.58 32.87
CA GLU A 39 -37.19 -68.93 31.73
C GLU A 39 -38.09 -67.75 31.28
N ASN A 40 -38.68 -67.00 32.22
CA ASN A 40 -39.53 -65.85 31.86
C ASN A 40 -38.74 -64.62 31.42
N ILE A 41 -37.58 -64.35 32.04
CA ILE A 41 -36.67 -63.29 31.60
C ILE A 41 -36.05 -63.69 30.26
N SER A 42 -35.60 -64.93 30.07
CA SER A 42 -35.05 -65.41 28.79
C SER A 42 -36.09 -65.37 27.67
N ASN A 43 -37.34 -65.77 27.91
CA ASN A 43 -38.38 -65.76 26.88
C ASN A 43 -38.82 -64.34 26.49
N ASN A 44 -38.92 -63.41 27.45
CA ASN A 44 -39.25 -62.01 27.16
C ASN A 44 -38.06 -61.24 26.55
N LEU A 45 -36.82 -61.49 26.99
CA LEU A 45 -35.62 -60.95 26.32
C LEU A 45 -35.48 -61.50 24.91
N LYS A 46 -35.68 -62.81 24.67
CA LYS A 46 -35.68 -63.40 23.32
C LYS A 46 -36.75 -62.77 22.41
N ALA A 47 -37.94 -62.49 22.95
CA ALA A 47 -38.99 -61.80 22.20
C ALA A 47 -38.66 -60.33 21.89
N MET A 48 -37.91 -59.65 22.77
CA MET A 48 -37.46 -58.27 22.54
C MET A 48 -36.24 -58.17 21.61
N ILE A 49 -35.29 -59.10 21.72
CA ILE A 49 -34.06 -59.18 20.91
C ILE A 49 -34.37 -59.47 19.44
N HIS A 50 -35.42 -60.24 19.16
CA HIS A 50 -35.86 -60.51 17.79
C HIS A 50 -36.28 -59.27 16.98
N LYS A 51 -36.46 -58.10 17.62
CA LYS A 51 -36.94 -56.87 16.97
C LYS A 51 -35.84 -55.96 16.43
N ASN A 52 -34.58 -56.17 16.84
CA ASN A 52 -33.42 -55.43 16.35
C ASN A 52 -32.28 -56.43 16.14
N HIS A 53 -31.89 -56.70 14.89
CA HIS A 53 -30.97 -57.73 14.36
C HIS A 53 -29.59 -57.96 15.06
N PHE A 54 -29.55 -58.16 16.38
CA PHE A 54 -28.33 -58.48 17.14
C PHE A 54 -28.66 -59.55 18.18
N GLU A 55 -28.22 -60.79 17.95
CA GLU A 55 -28.37 -61.89 18.91
C GLU A 55 -27.32 -61.76 20.01
N LEU A 56 -27.69 -61.18 21.15
CA LEU A 56 -26.90 -61.23 22.39
C LEU A 56 -27.59 -62.17 23.38
N THR A 57 -26.86 -63.15 23.90
CA THR A 57 -27.37 -64.05 24.94
C THR A 57 -27.31 -63.39 26.32
N LEU A 58 -28.06 -63.93 27.28
CA LEU A 58 -28.01 -63.47 28.68
C LEU A 58 -26.59 -63.63 29.28
N GLU A 59 -25.85 -64.61 28.78
CA GLU A 59 -24.47 -64.91 29.18
C GLU A 59 -23.50 -63.83 28.68
N ASP A 60 -23.68 -63.34 27.45
CA ASP A 60 -22.91 -62.22 26.88
C ASP A 60 -23.11 -60.92 27.67
N ILE A 61 -24.35 -60.66 28.12
CA ILE A 61 -24.69 -59.49 28.93
C ILE A 61 -24.03 -59.58 30.32
N LEU A 62 -24.02 -60.77 30.94
CA LEU A 62 -23.35 -60.99 32.23
C LEU A 62 -21.82 -60.92 32.13
N ILE A 63 -21.24 -61.34 31.00
CA ILE A 63 -19.80 -61.19 30.71
C ILE A 63 -19.43 -59.71 30.56
N LEU A 64 -20.23 -58.93 29.82
CA LEU A 64 -20.08 -57.47 29.71
C LEU A 64 -20.16 -56.77 31.08
N PHE A 65 -21.09 -57.17 31.94
CA PHE A 65 -21.20 -56.63 33.29
C PHE A 65 -20.04 -57.02 34.21
N LYS A 66 -19.44 -58.20 34.05
CA LYS A 66 -18.22 -58.59 34.77
C LYS A 66 -17.01 -57.82 34.29
N ALA A 67 -16.87 -57.60 32.99
CA ALA A 67 -15.78 -56.81 32.41
C ALA A 67 -15.83 -55.32 32.85
N LEU A 68 -17.02 -54.76 33.03
CA LEU A 68 -17.21 -53.40 33.57
C LEU A 68 -16.90 -53.29 35.08
N LYS A 69 -16.72 -54.42 35.78
CA LYS A 69 -16.46 -54.49 37.24
C LYS A 69 -14.96 -54.63 37.57
N THR A 70 -14.10 -54.83 36.57
CA THR A 70 -12.66 -55.09 36.73
C THR A 70 -11.82 -53.87 36.36
N ASP A 71 -11.01 -53.38 37.31
CA ASP A 71 -10.02 -52.31 37.08
C ASP A 71 -8.68 -52.84 36.48
N SER A 72 -8.56 -54.17 36.34
CA SER A 72 -7.35 -54.89 35.88
C SER A 72 -7.45 -55.26 34.40
N THR A 73 -6.50 -54.77 33.60
CA THR A 73 -6.45 -55.01 32.14
C THR A 73 -6.14 -56.46 31.78
N ASP A 74 -5.42 -57.20 32.64
CA ASP A 74 -5.08 -58.61 32.42
C ASP A 74 -6.24 -59.55 32.76
N ASP A 75 -7.05 -59.22 33.77
CA ASP A 75 -8.27 -59.98 34.09
C ASP A 75 -9.35 -59.80 33.03
N LEU A 76 -9.47 -58.58 32.50
CA LEU A 76 -10.38 -58.25 31.40
C LEU A 76 -9.99 -59.03 30.12
N ARG A 77 -8.69 -59.21 29.87
CA ARG A 77 -8.18 -60.01 28.74
C ARG A 77 -8.47 -61.50 28.90
N ASN A 78 -8.29 -62.06 30.09
CA ASN A 78 -8.60 -63.47 30.39
C ASN A 78 -10.11 -63.77 30.29
N ILE A 79 -10.97 -62.82 30.68
CA ILE A 79 -12.43 -62.96 30.55
C ILE A 79 -12.85 -62.95 29.07
N LEU A 80 -12.16 -62.17 28.23
CA LEU A 80 -12.44 -62.06 26.80
C LEU A 80 -11.90 -63.25 25.98
N GLU A 81 -10.78 -63.84 26.37
CA GLU A 81 -10.20 -65.01 25.68
C GLU A 81 -10.98 -66.32 25.91
N GLN A 82 -11.90 -66.37 26.89
CA GLN A 82 -12.74 -67.53 27.17
C GLN A 82 -14.08 -67.55 26.40
N SER A 83 -14.39 -66.50 25.64
CA SER A 83 -15.63 -66.38 24.85
C SER A 83 -15.29 -66.59 23.37
N GLU A 84 -15.57 -67.77 22.81
CA GLU A 84 -15.14 -68.13 21.45
C GLU A 84 -15.85 -67.35 20.32
N GLU A 85 -16.94 -66.61 20.57
CA GLU A 85 -17.59 -65.76 19.54
C GLU A 85 -18.18 -64.47 20.15
N LEU A 86 -17.34 -63.44 20.34
CA LEU A 86 -17.83 -62.09 20.63
C LEU A 86 -18.12 -61.34 19.32
N PRO A 87 -19.31 -60.73 19.11
CA PRO A 87 -19.61 -59.96 17.92
C PRO A 87 -18.58 -58.83 17.69
N SER A 88 -18.10 -58.70 16.46
CA SER A 88 -16.98 -57.82 16.06
C SER A 88 -17.16 -56.34 16.42
N TYR A 89 -18.39 -55.87 16.64
CA TYR A 89 -18.64 -54.51 17.11
C TYR A 89 -18.31 -54.33 18.61
N ILE A 90 -18.48 -55.35 19.45
CA ILE A 90 -18.15 -55.29 20.89
C ILE A 90 -16.63 -55.28 21.06
N GLU A 91 -15.91 -56.10 20.29
CA GLU A 91 -14.45 -56.05 20.24
C GLU A 91 -13.92 -54.69 19.74
N TYR A 92 -14.60 -54.08 18.77
CA TYR A 92 -14.30 -52.73 18.26
C TYR A 92 -14.53 -51.64 19.33
N TYR A 93 -15.64 -51.70 20.07
CA TYR A 93 -15.93 -50.76 21.16
C TYR A 93 -14.98 -50.94 22.36
N LEU A 94 -14.62 -52.18 22.71
CA LEU A 94 -13.67 -52.47 23.79
C LEU A 94 -12.23 -52.08 23.42
N LYS A 95 -11.81 -52.22 22.15
CA LYS A 95 -10.53 -51.71 21.63
C LYS A 95 -10.47 -50.17 21.64
N MET A 96 -11.61 -49.49 21.51
CA MET A 96 -11.71 -48.02 21.65
C MET A 96 -11.57 -47.52 23.10
N LEU A 97 -11.78 -48.37 24.12
CA LEU A 97 -11.78 -47.98 25.54
C LEU A 97 -10.38 -47.78 26.16
N ARG A 98 -9.33 -47.54 25.38
CA ARG A 98 -8.13 -46.85 25.91
C ARG A 98 -8.45 -45.36 26.09
N ILE A 99 -9.30 -45.07 27.07
CA ILE A 99 -9.88 -43.74 27.32
C ILE A 99 -8.77 -42.75 27.65
N THR A 100 -8.54 -41.77 26.78
CA THR A 100 -7.65 -40.63 27.06
C THR A 100 -8.25 -39.27 26.72
N ASP A 101 -9.48 -39.18 26.18
CA ASP A 101 -10.10 -37.91 25.75
C ASP A 101 -11.61 -37.79 26.10
N LYS A 102 -12.02 -36.55 26.42
CA LYS A 102 -13.34 -36.06 26.86
C LYS A 102 -14.46 -36.29 25.84
N ASN A 103 -14.16 -36.21 24.54
CA ASN A 103 -15.17 -36.47 23.50
C ASN A 103 -15.59 -37.95 23.45
N GLN A 104 -14.68 -38.86 23.80
CA GLN A 104 -14.97 -40.30 23.88
C GLN A 104 -15.84 -40.64 25.09
N LEU A 105 -15.66 -39.96 26.22
CA LEU A 105 -16.52 -40.04 27.41
C LEU A 105 -17.94 -39.55 27.13
N ARG A 106 -18.09 -38.44 26.39
CA ARG A 106 -19.41 -37.91 25.97
C ARG A 106 -20.13 -38.86 25.03
N LEU A 107 -19.39 -39.51 24.12
CA LEU A 107 -19.92 -40.54 23.23
C LEU A 107 -20.35 -41.78 24.02
N LEU A 108 -19.56 -42.21 25.02
CA LEU A 108 -19.90 -43.32 25.90
C LEU A 108 -21.18 -43.02 26.71
N TYR A 109 -21.30 -41.80 27.23
CA TYR A 109 -22.50 -41.33 27.93
C TYR A 109 -23.73 -41.33 27.01
N GLN A 110 -23.62 -40.82 25.78
CA GLN A 110 -24.70 -40.86 24.80
C GLN A 110 -25.10 -42.28 24.42
N VAL A 111 -24.13 -43.15 24.15
CA VAL A 111 -24.38 -44.57 23.81
C VAL A 111 -25.03 -45.30 24.98
N PHE A 112 -24.56 -45.09 26.21
CA PHE A 112 -25.16 -45.72 27.39
C PHE A 112 -26.58 -45.21 27.67
N ASN A 113 -26.80 -43.90 27.53
CA ASN A 113 -28.08 -43.27 27.79
C ASN A 113 -29.13 -43.58 26.70
N GLU A 114 -28.73 -43.65 25.44
CA GLU A 114 -29.62 -43.99 24.32
C GLU A 114 -29.92 -45.49 24.25
N TYR A 115 -28.94 -46.36 24.49
CA TYR A 115 -29.10 -47.79 24.25
C TYR A 115 -29.36 -48.62 25.50
N TYR A 116 -28.74 -48.32 26.65
CA TYR A 116 -28.80 -49.21 27.82
C TYR A 116 -29.76 -48.73 28.92
N ASN A 117 -29.92 -47.41 29.07
CA ASN A 117 -30.87 -46.81 30.02
C ASN A 117 -32.32 -47.32 29.84
N PRO A 118 -32.86 -47.48 28.60
CA PRO A 118 -34.20 -48.03 28.41
C PRO A 118 -34.38 -49.46 28.94
N TYR A 119 -33.36 -50.32 28.80
CA TYR A 119 -33.43 -51.70 29.29
C TYR A 119 -33.31 -51.78 30.81
N LEU A 120 -32.45 -50.96 31.42
CA LEU A 120 -32.33 -50.83 32.88
C LEU A 120 -33.60 -50.28 33.52
N LEU A 121 -34.25 -49.29 32.88
CA LEU A 121 -35.58 -48.79 33.26
C LEU A 121 -36.65 -49.89 33.19
N GLN A 122 -36.61 -50.75 32.17
CA GLN A 122 -37.57 -51.86 32.06
C GLN A 122 -37.32 -52.98 33.09
N ILE A 123 -36.06 -53.32 33.38
CA ILE A 123 -35.71 -54.24 34.47
C ILE A 123 -36.18 -53.65 35.80
N TRP A 124 -35.97 -52.34 36.02
CA TRP A 124 -36.42 -51.66 37.23
C TRP A 124 -37.94 -51.62 37.35
N LEU A 125 -38.67 -51.35 36.26
CA LEU A 125 -40.13 -51.42 36.21
C LEU A 125 -40.64 -52.83 36.56
N TYR A 126 -39.96 -53.88 36.09
CA TYR A 126 -40.27 -55.27 36.46
C TYR A 126 -40.02 -55.54 37.95
N VAL A 127 -38.90 -55.07 38.51
CA VAL A 127 -38.59 -55.17 39.96
C VAL A 127 -39.60 -54.38 40.80
N GLN A 128 -40.04 -53.21 40.32
CA GLN A 128 -41.02 -52.33 40.96
C GLN A 128 -42.44 -52.95 40.94
N GLN A 129 -42.81 -53.62 39.84
CA GLN A 129 -44.05 -54.40 39.73
C GLN A 129 -44.07 -55.59 40.72
N PHE A 130 -42.92 -56.23 40.98
CA PHE A 130 -42.84 -57.40 41.85
C PHE A 130 -42.82 -57.07 43.36
N ARG A 131 -42.32 -55.89 43.77
CA ARG A 131 -42.16 -55.55 45.20
C ARG A 131 -43.11 -54.47 45.74
N GLY A 132 -43.88 -53.79 44.90
CA GLY A 132 -44.80 -52.74 45.32
C GLY A 132 -44.08 -51.44 45.76
N GLN A 133 -44.46 -50.34 45.10
CA GLN A 133 -44.12 -48.93 45.40
C GLN A 133 -42.73 -48.65 46.01
N GLN A 134 -41.73 -48.57 45.14
CA GLN A 134 -40.48 -47.82 45.37
C GLN A 134 -40.47 -46.57 44.46
N PRO A 135 -39.76 -45.48 44.80
CA PRO A 135 -39.69 -44.28 43.97
C PRO A 135 -39.08 -44.57 42.58
N SER A 136 -39.47 -43.79 41.57
CA SER A 136 -38.92 -43.97 40.21
C SER A 136 -37.41 -43.72 40.21
N MET A 137 -36.69 -44.51 39.41
CA MET A 137 -35.22 -44.43 39.29
C MET A 137 -34.74 -43.01 38.97
N GLU A 138 -35.52 -42.26 38.19
CA GLU A 138 -35.25 -40.88 37.80
C GLU A 138 -35.27 -39.89 38.98
N ILE A 139 -36.18 -40.05 39.95
CA ILE A 139 -36.24 -39.20 41.15
C ILE A 139 -35.03 -39.48 42.06
N LEU A 140 -34.63 -40.75 42.18
CA LEU A 140 -33.47 -41.13 42.98
C LEU A 140 -32.16 -40.63 42.38
N LEU A 141 -32.00 -40.71 41.05
CA LEU A 141 -30.86 -40.15 40.31
C LEU A 141 -30.79 -38.63 40.47
N ASN A 142 -31.90 -37.91 40.24
CA ASN A 142 -31.94 -36.46 40.37
C ASN A 142 -31.61 -35.97 41.79
N ASN A 143 -32.06 -36.69 42.82
CA ASN A 143 -31.73 -36.34 44.20
C ASN A 143 -30.25 -36.60 44.53
N ALA A 144 -29.67 -37.70 44.02
CA ALA A 144 -28.25 -37.99 44.19
C ALA A 144 -27.36 -36.97 43.45
N CYS A 145 -27.72 -36.57 42.22
CA CYS A 145 -27.01 -35.54 41.46
C CYS A 145 -27.04 -34.20 42.18
N LYS A 146 -28.21 -33.76 42.68
CA LYS A 146 -28.33 -32.51 43.46
C LYS A 146 -27.47 -32.54 44.72
N GLU A 147 -27.50 -33.64 45.48
CA GLU A 147 -26.71 -33.77 46.71
C GLU A 147 -25.19 -33.73 46.42
N MET A 148 -24.75 -34.31 45.29
CA MET A 148 -23.35 -34.28 44.91
C MET A 148 -22.92 -32.91 44.32
N GLU A 149 -23.77 -32.24 43.55
CA GLU A 149 -23.52 -30.87 43.10
C GLU A 149 -23.38 -29.90 44.28
N GLU A 150 -24.25 -30.01 45.30
CA GLU A 150 -24.16 -29.19 46.50
C GLU A 150 -22.84 -29.44 47.24
N LYS A 151 -22.43 -30.70 47.40
CA LYS A 151 -21.13 -31.07 48.00
C LYS A 151 -19.94 -30.56 47.18
N SER A 152 -20.01 -30.61 45.83
CA SER A 152 -18.96 -30.09 44.95
C SER A 152 -18.86 -28.56 45.02
N LYS A 153 -20.00 -27.85 45.00
CA LYS A 153 -20.05 -26.39 45.15
C LYS A 153 -19.46 -25.94 46.49
N ILE A 154 -19.74 -26.66 47.58
CA ILE A 154 -19.16 -26.40 48.89
C ILE A 154 -17.64 -26.59 48.85
N LYS A 155 -17.15 -27.69 48.27
CA LYS A 155 -15.72 -27.97 48.10
C LYS A 155 -15.01 -26.82 47.38
N GLU A 156 -15.52 -26.43 46.21
CA GLU A 156 -14.91 -25.41 45.35
C GLU A 156 -14.91 -24.02 46.00
N LYS A 157 -16.00 -23.65 46.67
CA LYS A 157 -16.09 -22.40 47.42
C LYS A 157 -15.05 -22.36 48.54
N VAL A 158 -14.95 -23.40 49.35
CA VAL A 158 -13.99 -23.44 50.46
C VAL A 158 -12.55 -23.49 49.93
N GLN A 159 -12.29 -24.27 48.89
CA GLN A 159 -10.98 -24.36 48.24
C GLN A 159 -10.52 -23.00 47.68
N THR A 160 -11.41 -22.27 47.01
CA THR A 160 -11.12 -20.92 46.50
C THR A 160 -10.84 -19.94 47.63
N CYS A 161 -11.64 -19.98 48.70
CA CYS A 161 -11.48 -19.12 49.86
C CYS A 161 -10.13 -19.39 50.57
N LEU A 162 -9.78 -20.65 50.78
CA LEU A 162 -8.50 -21.03 51.38
C LEU A 162 -7.30 -20.59 50.53
N LYS A 163 -7.36 -20.80 49.22
CA LYS A 163 -6.29 -20.38 48.28
C LYS A 163 -6.07 -18.87 48.31
N MET A 164 -7.14 -18.09 48.38
CA MET A 164 -7.07 -16.62 48.31
C MET A 164 -6.69 -15.95 49.63
N TYR A 165 -7.11 -16.53 50.76
CA TYR A 165 -7.03 -15.85 52.05
C TYR A 165 -6.07 -16.51 53.04
N CYS A 166 -5.87 -17.84 52.96
CA CYS A 166 -5.22 -18.63 54.01
C CYS A 166 -3.89 -19.29 53.59
N GLU A 167 -3.28 -18.91 52.46
CA GLU A 167 -2.06 -19.54 51.92
C GLU A 167 -0.92 -19.69 52.95
N LYS A 168 -0.84 -18.78 53.93
CA LYS A 168 0.18 -18.76 54.99
C LYS A 168 -0.30 -19.29 56.35
N ALA A 169 -1.47 -19.92 56.43
CA ALA A 169 -2.00 -20.47 57.68
C ALA A 169 -1.28 -21.77 58.06
N ASN A 170 -1.09 -22.02 59.35
CA ASN A 170 -0.30 -23.16 59.82
C ASN A 170 -1.05 -24.50 59.76
N ASP A 171 -2.38 -24.45 59.72
CA ASP A 171 -3.29 -25.59 59.60
C ASP A 171 -3.85 -25.75 58.17
N ILE A 172 -3.38 -24.97 57.18
CA ILE A 172 -3.87 -25.07 55.79
C ILE A 172 -3.73 -26.50 55.23
N GLN A 173 -2.65 -27.21 55.58
CA GLN A 173 -2.43 -28.59 55.15
C GLN A 173 -3.50 -29.56 55.69
N GLN A 174 -4.05 -29.30 56.89
CA GLN A 174 -5.15 -30.08 57.45
C GLN A 174 -6.42 -29.90 56.60
N TYR A 175 -6.72 -28.67 56.19
CA TYR A 175 -7.87 -28.37 55.33
C TYR A 175 -7.67 -28.87 53.89
N GLN A 176 -6.45 -28.77 53.34
CA GLN A 176 -6.11 -29.35 52.03
C GLN A 176 -6.27 -30.87 52.06
N SER A 177 -5.76 -31.54 53.09
CA SER A 177 -5.95 -32.98 53.28
C SER A 177 -7.44 -33.36 53.42
N ALA A 178 -8.24 -32.53 54.10
CA ALA A 178 -9.69 -32.74 54.17
C ALA A 178 -10.40 -32.52 52.82
N ILE A 179 -9.94 -31.56 52.01
CA ILE A 179 -10.44 -31.31 50.64
C ILE A 179 -10.03 -32.43 49.69
N ASP A 180 -8.80 -32.94 49.80
CA ASP A 180 -8.29 -34.05 49.00
C ASP A 180 -9.03 -35.35 49.36
N ASN A 181 -9.28 -35.59 50.65
CA ASN A 181 -10.12 -36.69 51.11
C ASN A 181 -11.57 -36.55 50.62
N LEU A 182 -12.17 -35.36 50.72
CA LEU A 182 -13.50 -35.10 50.16
C LEU A 182 -13.52 -35.29 48.63
N THR A 183 -12.45 -34.89 47.94
CA THR A 183 -12.31 -35.09 46.49
C THR A 183 -12.23 -36.58 46.17
N GLN A 184 -11.39 -37.33 46.87
CA GLN A 184 -11.28 -38.79 46.72
C GLN A 184 -12.62 -39.48 47.01
N GLN A 185 -13.34 -39.05 48.05
CA GLN A 185 -14.68 -39.56 48.37
C GLN A 185 -15.71 -39.20 47.31
N LEU A 186 -15.66 -38.00 46.72
CA LEU A 186 -16.52 -37.60 45.60
C LEU A 186 -16.20 -38.39 44.32
N THR A 187 -14.95 -38.81 44.12
CA THR A 187 -14.54 -39.60 42.95
C THR A 187 -14.85 -41.09 43.11
N THR A 188 -14.69 -41.66 44.30
CA THR A 188 -14.70 -43.12 44.53
C THR A 188 -15.81 -43.63 45.47
N GLY A 189 -16.49 -42.73 46.17
CA GLY A 189 -17.47 -43.06 47.22
C GLY A 189 -18.91 -43.06 46.74
N VAL A 190 -19.76 -43.76 47.49
CA VAL A 190 -21.23 -43.71 47.36
C VAL A 190 -21.74 -42.37 47.91
N ILE A 191 -22.47 -41.59 47.11
CA ILE A 191 -22.90 -40.19 47.42
C ILE A 191 -23.53 -40.03 48.81
N LYS A 192 -24.42 -40.96 49.20
CA LYS A 192 -25.10 -40.95 50.52
C LYS A 192 -24.17 -41.18 51.71
N ARG A 193 -22.99 -41.75 51.49
CA ARG A 193 -21.97 -42.02 52.53
C ARG A 193 -20.92 -40.91 52.62
N ILE A 194 -20.86 -40.03 51.63
CA ILE A 194 -19.96 -38.87 51.64
C ILE A 194 -20.50 -37.86 52.64
N GLN A 195 -19.79 -37.64 53.73
CA GLN A 195 -20.08 -36.57 54.67
C GLN A 195 -19.12 -35.42 54.42
N ILE A 196 -19.61 -34.19 54.40
CA ILE A 196 -18.74 -33.01 54.34
C ILE A 196 -17.95 -33.00 55.66
N PRO A 197 -16.61 -33.07 55.62
CA PRO A 197 -15.79 -33.00 56.82
C PRO A 197 -16.15 -31.77 57.66
N ASN A 198 -16.23 -31.93 58.98
CA ASN A 198 -16.59 -30.86 59.91
C ASN A 198 -15.63 -29.65 59.77
N GLU A 199 -14.38 -29.92 59.41
CA GLU A 199 -13.36 -28.93 59.08
C GLU A 199 -13.82 -28.04 57.92
N ILE A 200 -14.29 -28.63 56.81
CA ILE A 200 -14.78 -27.90 55.64
C ILE A 200 -16.08 -27.17 55.96
N SER A 201 -17.01 -27.82 56.67
CA SER A 201 -18.31 -27.22 57.02
C SER A 201 -18.18 -25.95 57.85
N ARG A 202 -17.14 -25.84 58.70
CA ARG A 202 -16.86 -24.63 59.50
C ARG A 202 -16.41 -23.43 58.65
N LEU A 203 -15.86 -23.67 57.45
CA LEU A 203 -15.35 -22.61 56.57
C LEU A 203 -16.38 -22.06 55.58
N VAL A 204 -17.49 -22.77 55.36
CA VAL A 204 -18.53 -22.41 54.39
C VAL A 204 -19.11 -21.00 54.64
N PRO A 205 -19.48 -20.61 55.89
CA PRO A 205 -20.04 -19.27 56.14
C PRO A 205 -19.09 -18.14 55.75
N PHE A 206 -17.77 -18.34 55.89
CA PHE A 206 -16.76 -17.37 55.49
C PHE A 206 -16.59 -17.31 53.96
N ALA A 207 -16.59 -18.48 53.31
CA ALA A 207 -16.49 -18.60 51.87
C ALA A 207 -17.68 -17.93 51.15
N ASP A 208 -18.91 -18.06 51.68
CA ASP A 208 -20.09 -17.42 51.10
C ASP A 208 -20.03 -15.88 51.16
N VAL A 209 -19.38 -15.31 52.18
CA VAL A 209 -19.21 -13.85 52.32
C VAL A 209 -18.07 -13.32 51.45
N LEU A 210 -16.92 -14.02 51.42
CA LEU A 210 -15.68 -13.47 50.84
C LEU A 210 -15.46 -13.83 49.36
N ASN A 211 -15.97 -14.96 48.88
CA ASN A 211 -15.74 -15.39 47.50
C ASN A 211 -16.36 -14.49 46.43
N PRO A 212 -17.57 -13.90 46.59
CA PRO A 212 -18.13 -13.01 45.57
C PRO A 212 -17.24 -11.81 45.23
N TYR A 213 -16.33 -11.44 46.13
CA TYR A 213 -15.47 -10.26 46.00
C TYR A 213 -13.99 -10.62 45.81
N ASN A 214 -13.65 -11.90 45.65
CA ASN A 214 -12.25 -12.34 45.51
C ASN A 214 -11.53 -11.77 44.27
N LEU A 215 -12.29 -11.32 43.26
CA LEU A 215 -11.79 -10.66 42.06
C LEU A 215 -11.83 -9.12 42.15
N SER A 216 -12.42 -8.53 43.20
CA SER A 216 -12.46 -7.08 43.35
C SER A 216 -11.09 -6.55 43.78
N LYS A 217 -10.45 -5.79 42.88
CA LYS A 217 -9.19 -5.08 43.16
C LYS A 217 -9.38 -4.02 44.25
N THR A 218 -10.56 -3.43 44.34
CA THR A 218 -10.92 -2.46 45.38
C THR A 218 -10.87 -3.12 46.77
N TRP A 219 -11.49 -4.29 46.92
CA TRP A 219 -11.42 -5.08 48.16
C TRP A 219 -10.00 -5.53 48.48
N LEU A 220 -9.29 -6.12 47.51
CA LEU A 220 -7.92 -6.61 47.71
C LEU A 220 -6.95 -5.48 48.10
N SER A 221 -7.08 -4.31 47.48
CA SER A 221 -6.28 -3.12 47.80
C SER A 221 -6.59 -2.59 49.21
N PHE A 222 -7.87 -2.56 49.60
CA PHE A 222 -8.27 -2.16 50.95
C PHE A 222 -7.66 -3.09 52.00
N ARG A 223 -7.73 -4.42 51.76
CA ARG A 223 -7.13 -5.43 52.62
C ARG A 223 -5.62 -5.25 52.76
N GLN A 224 -4.89 -5.09 51.66
CA GLN A 224 -3.44 -4.89 51.67
C GLN A 224 -3.02 -3.61 52.41
N ASN A 225 -3.74 -2.50 52.23
CA ASN A 225 -3.42 -1.25 52.92
C ASN A 225 -3.62 -1.37 54.44
N GLN A 226 -4.65 -2.10 54.89
CA GLN A 226 -4.90 -2.32 56.31
C GLN A 226 -3.93 -3.34 56.93
N GLN A 227 -3.48 -4.34 56.16
CA GLN A 227 -2.41 -5.24 56.62
C GLN A 227 -1.06 -4.50 56.75
N ASN A 228 -0.77 -3.57 55.85
CA ASN A 228 0.45 -2.75 55.90
C ASN A 228 0.43 -1.68 57.02
N SER A 229 -0.75 -1.15 57.38
CA SER A 229 -0.88 -0.23 58.51
C SER A 229 -0.71 -0.94 59.85
N PHE A 230 -1.21 -2.18 59.99
CA PHE A 230 -0.98 -3.04 61.17
C PHE A 230 0.49 -3.46 61.32
N ASN A 231 1.21 -3.75 60.23
CA ASN A 231 2.63 -4.12 60.32
C ASN A 231 3.55 -2.91 60.66
N LYS A 232 3.12 -1.69 60.34
CA LYS A 232 3.82 -0.44 60.70
C LYS A 232 3.57 0.01 62.15
N SER A 233 2.42 -0.30 62.74
CA SER A 233 2.15 -0.01 64.15
C SER A 233 2.90 -0.95 65.11
N SER A 234 3.25 -2.16 64.70
CA SER A 234 4.13 -3.08 65.45
C SER A 234 5.62 -2.71 65.39
N THR A 235 6.06 -1.88 64.45
CA THR A 235 7.46 -1.40 64.36
C THR A 235 7.68 -0.02 64.97
N THR A 236 6.62 0.74 65.26
CA THR A 236 6.70 2.11 65.82
C THR A 236 6.50 2.18 67.35
N ALA A 237 6.38 1.05 68.03
CA ALA A 237 6.37 0.97 69.50
C ALA A 237 7.77 1.02 70.15
N THR A 238 8.85 1.08 69.34
CA THR A 238 10.25 1.15 69.81
C THR A 238 10.99 2.44 69.42
N GLU A 239 10.27 3.49 69.00
CA GLU A 239 10.86 4.82 68.68
C GLU A 239 10.02 6.00 69.21
N LYS A 240 9.34 5.80 70.35
CA LYS A 240 8.76 6.91 71.15
C LYS A 240 9.40 6.98 72.53
N SER A 241 10.69 7.28 72.55
CA SER A 241 11.38 7.84 73.71
C SER A 241 12.63 8.60 73.27
N GLU A 242 12.51 9.55 72.34
CA GLU A 242 13.42 10.69 72.24
C GLU A 242 12.88 11.74 71.26
N LYS A 243 12.99 13.01 71.66
CA LYS A 243 12.73 14.24 70.90
C LYS A 243 11.27 14.71 70.79
N ILE A 244 10.80 15.25 71.91
CA ILE A 244 10.10 16.54 71.90
C ILE A 244 11.19 17.63 71.89
N SER A 245 11.29 18.43 70.83
CA SER A 245 11.64 19.86 70.86
C SER A 245 11.75 20.42 69.43
N ASP A 246 11.02 21.52 69.20
CA ASP A 246 11.25 22.57 68.19
C ASP A 246 10.94 22.20 66.72
N SER A 247 10.23 22.98 65.90
CA SER A 247 9.75 24.36 66.00
C SER A 247 8.75 24.63 64.86
N GLU A 248 7.89 25.62 65.09
CA GLU A 248 6.95 26.25 64.16
C GLU A 248 7.62 27.01 62.99
N GLN A 249 6.78 27.50 62.06
CA GLN A 249 7.00 28.60 61.07
C GLN A 249 7.64 28.20 59.73
N LEU A 250 7.34 28.77 58.56
CA LEU A 250 6.24 29.55 57.95
C LEU A 250 6.65 29.70 56.46
N HIS A 251 5.69 29.80 55.54
CA HIS A 251 5.75 30.39 54.17
C HIS A 251 7.02 30.36 53.28
N GLU A 252 6.86 29.72 52.11
CA GLU A 252 6.75 30.33 50.76
C GLU A 252 7.61 31.56 50.35
N GLN A 253 8.35 31.37 49.24
CA GLN A 253 8.49 32.22 48.02
C GLN A 253 9.95 32.24 47.53
N LYS A 254 10.28 31.59 46.40
CA LYS A 254 10.22 32.04 44.98
C LYS A 254 11.42 32.90 44.54
N HIS A 255 11.80 32.66 43.28
CA HIS A 255 12.70 33.41 42.38
C HIS A 255 14.20 33.04 42.42
N SER A 256 14.71 32.28 41.43
CA SER A 256 15.14 32.72 40.07
C SER A 256 16.46 33.51 40.15
N SER A 257 17.50 33.37 39.36
CA SER A 257 17.83 32.65 38.13
C SER A 257 19.30 33.00 37.82
N ILE A 258 19.98 32.19 36.98
CA ILE A 258 21.01 32.65 35.99
C ILE A 258 22.35 33.11 36.61
N ALA A 259 23.57 32.77 36.17
CA ALA A 259 24.07 32.18 34.93
C ALA A 259 25.48 31.59 35.18
N SER A 260 25.84 30.58 34.38
CA SER A 260 27.13 30.39 33.67
C SER A 260 28.46 30.52 34.44
N ASN A 261 29.39 29.59 34.33
CA ASN A 261 29.97 29.17 33.05
C ASN A 261 30.97 28.02 33.26
N ASN A 262 31.16 27.25 32.19
CA ASN A 262 32.39 26.54 31.83
C ASN A 262 32.78 25.31 32.70
N GLN A 263 33.25 24.18 32.18
CA GLN A 263 33.64 23.79 30.82
C GLN A 263 34.02 22.30 30.86
N THR A 264 33.69 21.58 29.79
CA THR A 264 34.45 20.47 29.17
C THR A 264 34.73 19.12 29.88
N GLN A 265 34.52 18.08 29.05
CA GLN A 265 35.32 16.85 28.90
C GLN A 265 34.97 15.59 29.74
N ARG A 266 34.18 14.72 29.10
CA ARG A 266 34.35 13.25 29.02
C ARG A 266 35.80 12.85 28.61
N PRO A 267 36.25 11.56 28.62
CA PRO A 267 35.73 10.29 29.22
C PRO A 267 36.87 9.33 29.76
N ARG A 268 36.50 8.05 30.02
CA ARG A 268 37.31 6.78 30.10
C ARG A 268 37.86 6.41 31.49
N LYS A 269 37.53 5.25 32.09
CA LYS A 269 37.67 3.79 31.80
C LYS A 269 38.84 3.17 32.61
N LEU A 270 38.53 2.02 33.24
CA LEU A 270 39.39 0.85 33.59
C LEU A 270 40.29 0.87 34.84
N SER A 271 40.02 -0.09 35.76
CA SER A 271 40.91 -1.16 36.31
C SER A 271 40.26 -1.72 37.60
N GLN A 272 39.80 -2.98 37.68
CA GLN A 272 40.49 -4.27 37.93
C GLN A 272 41.39 -4.32 39.17
N GLY A 273 41.13 -5.29 40.06
CA GLY A 273 42.08 -5.77 41.09
C GLY A 273 41.45 -6.57 42.23
N ASN A 274 41.71 -7.88 42.28
CA ASN A 274 41.20 -8.91 43.21
C ASN A 274 41.88 -8.93 44.60
N SER A 275 41.20 -9.52 45.60
CA SER A 275 41.68 -10.51 46.62
C SER A 275 40.64 -10.55 47.76
N VAL A 276 39.89 -11.64 47.99
CA VAL A 276 40.20 -12.89 48.74
C VAL A 276 40.88 -12.63 50.09
N ASP A 277 40.11 -12.70 51.18
CA ASP A 277 40.34 -13.63 52.30
C ASP A 277 39.15 -13.61 53.29
N GLU A 278 39.06 -14.72 54.02
CA GLU A 278 37.91 -15.35 54.66
C GLU A 278 37.67 -14.86 56.13
N PRO A 279 36.80 -15.48 56.96
CA PRO A 279 35.73 -14.81 57.68
C PRO A 279 36.05 -14.53 59.17
N VAL A 280 35.35 -13.55 59.76
CA VAL A 280 35.23 -13.45 61.23
C VAL A 280 33.76 -13.52 61.64
N ASN A 281 33.49 -14.62 62.32
CA ASN A 281 32.27 -14.97 63.01
C ASN A 281 31.97 -13.93 64.12
N VAL A 282 30.80 -13.30 64.08
CA VAL A 282 30.21 -12.65 65.25
C VAL A 282 28.76 -13.10 65.35
N GLU A 283 28.56 -14.10 66.21
CA GLU A 283 27.27 -14.41 66.80
C GLU A 283 26.64 -13.14 67.39
N LYS A 284 25.49 -12.75 66.85
CA LYS A 284 24.48 -12.01 67.61
C LYS A 284 23.10 -12.60 67.32
N GLN A 285 22.73 -13.48 68.25
CA GLN A 285 21.39 -13.84 68.69
C GLN A 285 20.27 -13.06 67.99
N GLN A 286 19.52 -13.77 67.14
CA GLN A 286 18.19 -13.38 66.73
C GLN A 286 17.30 -13.25 67.98
N PRO A 287 16.62 -12.11 68.20
CA PRO A 287 15.41 -12.14 69.00
C PRO A 287 14.34 -12.80 68.14
N SER A 288 13.91 -13.98 68.56
CA SER A 288 12.70 -14.64 68.08
C SER A 288 11.49 -13.77 68.41
N THR A 289 11.10 -12.88 67.50
CA THR A 289 9.74 -12.32 67.48
C THR A 289 8.83 -13.38 66.88
N GLU A 290 8.16 -14.12 67.76
CA GLU A 290 7.07 -15.03 67.41
C GLU A 290 6.02 -14.27 66.56
N ILE A 291 5.97 -14.60 65.28
CA ILE A 291 4.85 -14.22 64.40
C ILE A 291 3.65 -15.02 64.88
N PRO A 292 2.48 -14.41 65.15
CA PRO A 292 1.33 -15.14 65.64
C PRO A 292 0.92 -16.22 64.62
N ILE A 293 0.95 -17.46 65.11
CA ILE A 293 0.53 -18.67 64.41
C ILE A 293 -1.00 -18.60 64.27
N ASN A 294 -1.50 -17.98 63.20
CA ASN A 294 -2.94 -17.85 62.97
C ASN A 294 -3.47 -19.08 62.23
N SER A 295 -4.54 -19.69 62.76
CA SER A 295 -5.28 -20.75 62.08
C SER A 295 -6.06 -20.21 60.87
N CYS A 296 -6.46 -21.06 59.92
CA CYS A 296 -7.33 -20.67 58.81
C CYS A 296 -8.62 -20.00 59.30
N LEU A 297 -9.19 -20.48 60.40
CA LEU A 297 -10.39 -19.90 61.01
C LEU A 297 -10.13 -18.49 61.53
N ASP A 298 -9.01 -18.26 62.22
CA ASP A 298 -8.66 -16.93 62.72
C ASP A 298 -8.38 -15.95 61.56
N ILE A 299 -7.70 -16.42 60.51
CA ILE A 299 -7.44 -15.60 59.32
C ILE A 299 -8.75 -15.23 58.61
N LEU A 300 -9.66 -16.18 58.44
CA LEU A 300 -10.94 -15.95 57.77
C LEU A 300 -11.88 -15.09 58.61
N GLN A 301 -11.92 -15.28 59.92
CA GLN A 301 -12.68 -14.43 60.84
C GLN A 301 -12.17 -12.99 60.79
N ASN A 302 -10.86 -12.78 60.95
CA ASN A 302 -10.24 -11.46 60.84
C ASN A 302 -10.47 -10.83 59.45
N THR A 303 -10.46 -11.64 58.40
CA THR A 303 -10.71 -11.17 57.02
C THR A 303 -12.19 -10.78 56.83
N CYS A 304 -13.13 -11.52 57.41
CA CYS A 304 -14.56 -11.15 57.42
C CYS A 304 -14.82 -9.88 58.24
N ASP A 305 -14.17 -9.72 59.40
CA ASP A 305 -14.30 -8.50 60.20
C ASP A 305 -13.75 -7.29 59.43
N LEU A 306 -12.60 -7.45 58.76
CA LEU A 306 -12.06 -6.45 57.87
C LEU A 306 -12.98 -6.15 56.68
N PHE A 307 -13.65 -7.17 56.14
CA PHE A 307 -14.64 -7.02 55.06
C PHE A 307 -15.88 -6.25 55.52
N GLN A 308 -16.32 -6.41 56.77
CA GLN A 308 -17.37 -5.58 57.35
C GLN A 308 -16.93 -4.12 57.48
N HIS A 309 -15.68 -3.86 57.85
CA HIS A 309 -15.11 -2.50 57.85
C HIS A 309 -15.08 -1.89 56.44
N PHE A 310 -14.67 -2.68 55.44
CA PHE A 310 -14.73 -2.28 54.03
C PHE A 310 -16.15 -1.96 53.56
N THR A 311 -17.12 -2.80 53.92
CA THR A 311 -18.54 -2.59 53.60
C THR A 311 -19.05 -1.29 54.22
N LYS A 312 -18.75 -1.03 55.50
CA LYS A 312 -19.10 0.24 56.16
C LYS A 312 -18.44 1.44 55.50
N HIS A 313 -17.18 1.30 55.06
CA HIS A 313 -16.47 2.35 54.35
C HIS A 313 -17.11 2.68 52.99
N LEU A 314 -17.43 1.67 52.17
CA LEU A 314 -18.16 1.84 50.92
C LEU A 314 -19.56 2.44 51.13
N GLN A 315 -20.29 2.00 52.15
CA GLN A 315 -21.59 2.57 52.51
C GLN A 315 -21.49 4.03 52.97
N SER A 316 -20.40 4.42 53.64
CA SER A 316 -20.15 5.81 53.99
C SER A 316 -19.94 6.66 52.74
N ILE A 317 -19.14 6.16 51.79
CA ILE A 317 -18.91 6.82 50.50
C ILE A 317 -20.23 6.92 49.70
N SER A 318 -21.03 5.86 49.65
CA SER A 318 -22.32 5.86 48.94
C SER A 318 -23.37 6.78 49.59
N LYS A 319 -23.24 7.12 50.87
CA LYS A 319 -24.11 8.12 51.52
C LYS A 319 -23.61 9.55 51.32
N GLN A 320 -22.30 9.75 51.22
CA GLN A 320 -21.67 11.07 51.22
C GLN A 320 -21.10 11.49 49.86
N TRP A 321 -21.24 10.68 48.80
CA TRP A 321 -20.64 10.91 47.48
C TRP A 321 -20.91 12.31 46.91
N LYS A 322 -22.04 12.93 47.29
CA LYS A 322 -22.40 14.28 46.85
C LYS A 322 -21.49 15.37 47.41
N THR A 323 -21.04 15.20 48.65
CA THR A 323 -20.36 16.25 49.44
C THR A 323 -18.87 15.99 49.63
N ILE A 324 -18.39 14.77 49.41
CA ILE A 324 -16.97 14.45 49.51
C ILE A 324 -16.22 14.85 48.22
N PRO A 325 -14.93 15.22 48.34
CA PRO A 325 -14.05 15.42 47.20
C PRO A 325 -13.90 14.13 46.39
N ILE A 326 -13.72 14.26 45.07
CA ILE A 326 -13.55 13.07 44.23
C ILE A 326 -12.24 12.34 44.58
N GLN A 327 -11.22 13.04 45.10
CA GLN A 327 -9.99 12.42 45.63
C GLN A 327 -10.31 11.23 46.55
N THR A 328 -11.26 11.39 47.47
CA THR A 328 -11.68 10.35 48.41
C THR A 328 -12.34 9.16 47.68
N ILE A 329 -13.08 9.44 46.61
CA ILE A 329 -13.73 8.41 45.78
C ILE A 329 -12.67 7.63 44.98
N ILE A 330 -11.76 8.30 44.26
CA ILE A 330 -10.73 7.63 43.44
C ILE A 330 -9.69 6.88 44.29
N MET A 331 -9.35 7.38 45.49
CA MET A 331 -8.46 6.67 46.41
C MET A 331 -9.06 5.34 46.88
N THR A 332 -10.39 5.23 46.86
CA THR A 332 -11.10 3.99 47.15
C THR A 332 -11.03 3.04 45.96
N PHE A 333 -11.25 3.54 44.75
CA PHE A 333 -11.24 2.76 43.50
C PHE A 333 -9.92 2.93 42.73
N LYS A 334 -8.82 2.34 43.21
CA LYS A 334 -7.47 2.57 42.67
C LYS A 334 -7.27 2.15 41.20
N ASP A 335 -8.03 1.20 40.68
CA ASP A 335 -7.92 0.72 39.29
C ASP A 335 -9.14 1.15 38.46
N ILE A 336 -9.18 2.44 38.13
CA ILE A 336 -10.32 3.10 37.47
C ILE A 336 -10.56 2.54 36.05
N ASN A 337 -9.55 1.91 35.43
CA ASN A 337 -9.65 1.35 34.07
C ASN A 337 -10.53 0.09 33.96
N LEU A 338 -10.87 -0.56 35.09
CA LEU A 338 -11.74 -1.74 35.15
C LEU A 338 -13.05 -1.46 35.89
N ILE A 339 -13.47 -0.19 35.94
CA ILE A 339 -14.53 0.22 36.85
C ILE A 339 -15.88 -0.43 36.56
N GLU A 340 -16.21 -0.72 35.30
CA GLU A 340 -17.47 -1.41 34.96
C GLU A 340 -17.55 -2.79 35.62
N ASN A 341 -16.44 -3.56 35.59
CA ASN A 341 -16.35 -4.88 36.21
C ASN A 341 -16.32 -4.77 37.74
N GLU A 342 -15.62 -3.78 38.32
CA GLU A 342 -15.59 -3.54 39.77
C GLU A 342 -16.97 -3.15 40.30
N MET A 343 -17.71 -2.29 39.59
CA MET A 343 -19.04 -1.85 40.01
C MET A 343 -20.06 -2.99 39.95
N GLN A 344 -19.95 -3.91 38.97
CA GLN A 344 -20.79 -5.11 38.95
C GLN A 344 -20.58 -5.98 40.19
N LEU A 345 -19.32 -6.18 40.62
CA LEU A 345 -19.00 -6.97 41.82
C LEU A 345 -19.45 -6.27 43.11
N LEU A 346 -19.36 -4.95 43.19
CA LEU A 346 -19.61 -4.17 44.41
C LEU A 346 -21.04 -3.64 44.53
N THR A 347 -21.90 -3.84 43.53
CA THR A 347 -23.28 -3.33 43.48
C THR A 347 -24.10 -3.72 44.71
N SER A 348 -23.93 -4.95 45.23
CA SER A 348 -24.61 -5.46 46.43
C SER A 348 -24.20 -4.76 47.73
N LEU A 349 -23.05 -4.06 47.76
CA LEU A 349 -22.51 -3.37 48.94
C LEU A 349 -22.82 -1.87 48.95
N LEU A 350 -23.30 -1.32 47.83
CA LEU A 350 -23.55 0.11 47.65
C LEU A 350 -25.05 0.43 47.76
N GLU A 351 -25.35 1.66 48.19
CA GLU A 351 -26.72 2.17 48.17
C GLU A 351 -27.23 2.28 46.71
N PRO A 352 -28.43 1.77 46.38
CA PRO A 352 -28.92 1.73 44.99
C PRO A 352 -28.92 3.09 44.27
N ASN A 353 -29.15 4.18 45.02
CA ASN A 353 -29.19 5.55 44.49
C ASN A 353 -27.81 6.17 44.23
N ALA A 354 -26.73 5.54 44.70
CA ALA A 354 -25.36 6.02 44.56
C ALA A 354 -24.59 5.28 43.45
N ILE A 355 -25.09 4.13 42.98
CA ILE A 355 -24.42 3.31 41.95
C ILE A 355 -24.22 4.10 40.66
N ALA A 356 -25.29 4.61 40.04
CA ALA A 356 -25.19 5.31 38.76
C ALA A 356 -24.32 6.59 38.85
N PRO A 357 -24.43 7.43 39.90
CA PRO A 357 -23.55 8.57 40.06
C PRO A 357 -22.07 8.22 40.25
N LEU A 358 -21.75 7.21 41.06
CA LEU A 358 -20.37 6.76 41.27
C LEU A 358 -19.77 6.19 39.99
N THR A 359 -20.52 5.37 39.24
CA THR A 359 -20.08 4.87 37.92
C THR A 359 -19.77 6.01 36.96
N CYS A 360 -20.63 7.03 36.92
CA CYS A 360 -20.46 8.20 36.05
C CYS A 360 -19.21 9.02 36.41
N ILE A 361 -18.96 9.25 37.72
CA ILE A 361 -17.76 9.98 38.19
C ILE A 361 -16.47 9.20 37.87
N LEU A 362 -16.49 7.88 38.05
CA LEU A 362 -15.31 7.04 37.82
C LEU A 362 -15.06 6.82 36.32
N ASP A 363 -16.09 6.70 35.50
CA ASP A 363 -15.97 6.66 34.03
C ASP A 363 -15.31 7.95 33.50
N TYR A 364 -15.75 9.12 33.98
CA TYR A 364 -15.09 10.39 33.68
C TYR A 364 -13.60 10.36 34.01
N TRP A 365 -13.23 9.92 35.22
CA TRP A 365 -11.82 9.91 35.61
C TRP A 365 -10.97 8.89 34.87
N SER A 366 -11.54 7.78 34.41
CA SER A 366 -10.83 6.83 33.55
C SER A 366 -10.44 7.43 32.19
N LYS A 367 -11.24 8.38 31.69
CA LYS A 367 -11.11 8.98 30.35
C LYS A 367 -10.77 10.47 30.38
N LYS A 368 -10.34 10.99 31.53
CA LYS A 368 -10.14 12.42 31.77
C LYS A 368 -9.38 13.12 30.67
N ASP A 369 -8.21 12.59 30.32
CA ASP A 369 -7.29 13.24 29.42
C ASP A 369 -7.87 13.36 28.00
N TYR A 370 -8.57 12.32 27.54
CA TYR A 370 -9.29 12.33 26.26
C TYR A 370 -10.46 13.32 26.27
N ILE A 371 -11.26 13.31 27.34
CA ILE A 371 -12.40 14.22 27.49
C ILE A 371 -11.93 15.68 27.53
N HIS A 372 -10.83 15.96 28.24
CA HIS A 372 -10.21 17.29 28.27
C HIS A 372 -9.76 17.74 26.88
N LYS A 373 -9.09 16.87 26.11
CA LYS A 373 -8.74 17.16 24.71
C LYS A 373 -9.94 17.44 23.83
N TRP A 374 -11.04 16.69 23.98
CA TRP A 374 -12.28 16.96 23.25
C TRP A 374 -12.87 18.33 23.61
N CYS A 375 -12.92 18.67 24.91
CA CYS A 375 -13.39 19.97 25.36
C CYS A 375 -12.54 21.12 24.82
N GLU A 376 -11.22 21.03 24.90
CA GLU A 376 -10.31 22.05 24.36
C GLU A 376 -10.47 22.23 22.85
N GLY A 377 -10.59 21.13 22.11
CA GLY A 377 -10.86 21.14 20.67
C GLY A 377 -12.17 21.82 20.31
N MET A 378 -13.24 21.54 21.06
CA MET A 378 -14.55 22.18 20.88
C MET A 378 -14.51 23.67 21.24
N ASP A 379 -13.84 24.05 22.33
CA ASP A 379 -13.66 25.45 22.71
C ASP A 379 -12.91 26.23 21.62
N ARG A 380 -11.91 25.61 20.96
CA ARG A 380 -11.22 26.23 19.82
C ARG A 380 -12.10 26.38 18.58
N LEU A 381 -12.95 25.40 18.27
CA LEU A 381 -13.93 25.54 17.19
C LEU A 381 -14.91 26.69 17.47
N ILE A 382 -15.35 26.83 18.73
CA ILE A 382 -16.20 27.95 19.15
C ILE A 382 -15.49 29.29 18.92
N GLN A 383 -14.21 29.39 19.28
CA GLN A 383 -13.40 30.60 19.08
C GLN A 383 -13.13 30.90 17.60
N LEU A 384 -12.76 29.88 16.81
CA LEU A 384 -12.40 30.03 15.39
C LEU A 384 -13.57 30.54 14.55
N TYR A 385 -14.79 30.12 14.89
CA TYR A 385 -16.01 30.43 14.15
C TYR A 385 -16.94 31.42 14.87
N ASN A 386 -16.52 32.02 15.99
CA ASN A 386 -17.30 32.96 16.79
C ASN A 386 -18.74 32.48 17.11
N LEU A 387 -18.87 31.24 17.61
CA LEU A 387 -20.17 30.60 17.88
C LEU A 387 -20.82 31.07 19.18
N SER A 388 -22.14 30.86 19.33
CA SER A 388 -22.88 31.24 20.55
C SER A 388 -22.47 30.42 21.80
N ASP A 389 -22.36 31.10 22.95
CA ASP A 389 -21.79 30.62 24.22
C ASP A 389 -22.75 29.76 25.09
N ASP A 390 -23.44 28.79 24.48
CA ASP A 390 -24.31 27.84 25.20
C ASP A 390 -23.57 26.63 25.80
N TYR A 391 -22.24 26.59 25.67
CA TYR A 391 -21.38 25.45 26.01
C TYR A 391 -20.50 25.70 27.24
N LYS A 392 -20.92 26.58 28.15
CA LYS A 392 -20.22 26.87 29.43
C LYS A 392 -19.87 25.61 30.23
N PHE A 393 -20.62 24.52 30.06
CA PHE A 393 -20.33 23.23 30.69
C PHE A 393 -18.98 22.61 30.25
N LEU A 394 -18.48 22.89 29.05
CA LEU A 394 -17.15 22.44 28.59
C LEU A 394 -16.04 23.05 29.46
N SER A 395 -16.11 24.37 29.68
CA SER A 395 -15.19 25.08 30.57
C SER A 395 -15.26 24.64 32.04
N LEU A 396 -16.46 24.23 32.50
CA LEU A 396 -16.67 23.70 33.85
C LEU A 396 -16.09 22.29 34.00
N LEU A 397 -16.14 21.47 32.95
CA LEU A 397 -15.55 20.14 32.91
C LEU A 397 -14.01 20.20 32.89
N GLY A 398 -13.44 21.14 32.14
CA GLY A 398 -12.00 21.41 32.14
C GLY A 398 -11.45 21.85 33.51
N LYS A 399 -12.28 22.51 34.33
CA LYS A 399 -11.94 22.94 35.70
C LYS A 399 -12.19 21.88 36.78
N THR A 400 -12.71 20.71 36.43
CA THR A 400 -12.95 19.63 37.39
C THR A 400 -11.62 19.04 37.85
N THR A 401 -11.36 19.08 39.16
CA THR A 401 -10.13 18.63 39.82
C THR A 401 -10.45 17.60 40.90
N GLU A 402 -9.44 16.94 41.47
CA GLU A 402 -9.61 15.99 42.57
C GLU A 402 -10.32 16.59 43.81
N ALA A 403 -10.17 17.91 44.01
CA ALA A 403 -10.83 18.66 45.09
C ALA A 403 -12.31 18.99 44.81
N THR A 404 -12.80 18.74 43.59
CA THR A 404 -14.20 18.99 43.23
C THR A 404 -15.12 18.01 43.94
N ASN A 405 -16.30 18.45 44.38
CA ASN A 405 -17.27 17.58 45.04
C ASN A 405 -17.94 16.63 44.04
N GLY A 406 -18.26 15.41 44.47
CA GLY A 406 -18.82 14.38 43.57
C GLY A 406 -20.12 14.78 42.87
N ASN A 407 -21.02 15.53 43.53
CA ASN A 407 -22.26 16.02 42.89
C ASN A 407 -21.99 16.99 41.73
N MET A 408 -20.96 17.85 41.85
CA MET A 408 -20.60 18.78 40.79
C MET A 408 -19.97 18.04 39.60
N CYS A 409 -19.06 17.10 39.85
CA CYS A 409 -18.47 16.25 38.82
C CYS A 409 -19.53 15.45 38.06
N TYR A 410 -20.45 14.83 38.79
CA TYR A 410 -21.55 14.07 38.22
C TYR A 410 -22.41 14.93 37.29
N ASN A 411 -22.88 16.10 37.76
CA ASN A 411 -23.73 16.98 36.95
C ASN A 411 -23.00 17.51 35.71
N ASN A 412 -21.72 17.89 35.85
CA ASN A 412 -20.93 18.41 34.72
C ASN A 412 -20.72 17.34 33.65
N TYR A 413 -20.29 16.13 34.06
CA TYR A 413 -20.06 15.04 33.11
C TYR A 413 -21.36 14.46 32.55
N GLN A 414 -22.43 14.40 33.33
CA GLN A 414 -23.74 13.97 32.82
C GLN A 414 -24.24 14.89 31.71
N GLN A 415 -24.11 16.21 31.86
CA GLN A 415 -24.44 17.16 30.79
C GLN A 415 -23.58 16.94 29.54
N PHE A 416 -22.28 16.71 29.71
CA PHE A 416 -21.39 16.39 28.59
C PHE A 416 -21.80 15.08 27.89
N ASN A 417 -22.09 14.03 28.66
CA ASN A 417 -22.48 12.74 28.13
C ASN A 417 -23.81 12.82 27.36
N GLU A 418 -24.81 13.49 27.90
CA GLU A 418 -26.13 13.63 27.26
C GLU A 418 -26.11 14.51 26.01
N ARG A 419 -25.34 15.61 26.02
CA ARG A 419 -25.34 16.58 24.91
C ARG A 419 -24.32 16.25 23.82
N ILE A 420 -23.22 15.59 24.17
CA ILE A 420 -22.09 15.35 23.27
C ILE A 420 -21.90 13.85 23.00
N ILE A 421 -21.51 13.06 24.01
CA ILE A 421 -21.11 11.65 23.82
C ILE A 421 -22.24 10.82 23.20
N LYS A 422 -23.48 10.96 23.68
CA LYS A 422 -24.64 10.21 23.14
C LYS A 422 -25.07 10.65 21.74
N LYS A 423 -24.63 11.82 21.27
CA LYS A 423 -25.14 12.45 20.04
C LYS A 423 -24.17 12.32 18.86
N TYR A 424 -22.86 12.28 19.11
CA TYR A 424 -21.84 12.28 18.07
C TYR A 424 -21.01 11.00 18.11
N SER A 425 -20.53 10.55 16.95
CA SER A 425 -19.65 9.38 16.87
C SER A 425 -18.27 9.69 17.44
N GLN A 426 -17.52 8.63 17.75
CA GLN A 426 -16.14 8.74 18.22
C GLN A 426 -15.26 9.50 17.21
N GLU A 427 -15.46 9.28 15.90
CA GLU A 427 -14.68 9.96 14.86
C GLU A 427 -14.85 11.48 14.89
N VAL A 428 -16.07 11.99 15.17
CA VAL A 428 -16.32 13.43 15.31
C VAL A 428 -15.56 14.00 16.50
N LEU A 429 -15.56 13.28 17.64
CA LEU A 429 -14.83 13.69 18.84
C LEU A 429 -13.31 13.68 18.62
N ASP A 430 -12.82 12.69 17.88
CA ASP A 430 -11.40 12.59 17.53
C ASP A 430 -10.97 13.73 16.59
N VAL A 431 -11.79 14.11 15.60
CA VAL A 431 -11.57 15.32 14.79
C VAL A 431 -11.46 16.55 15.69
N CYS A 432 -12.37 16.73 16.66
CA CYS A 432 -12.28 17.86 17.60
C CYS A 432 -10.96 17.85 18.38
N SER A 433 -10.50 16.70 18.87
CA SER A 433 -9.19 16.63 19.55
C SER A 433 -8.03 17.05 18.63
N HIS A 434 -8.07 16.68 17.36
CA HIS A 434 -7.03 17.04 16.39
C HIS A 434 -7.02 18.53 16.03
N TYR A 435 -8.16 19.22 16.10
CA TYR A 435 -8.21 20.69 15.97
C TYR A 435 -7.43 21.41 17.10
N ASN A 436 -7.36 20.80 18.30
CA ASN A 436 -6.51 21.29 19.39
C ASN A 436 -5.04 21.00 19.12
N ASP A 437 -4.73 19.75 18.77
CA ASP A 437 -3.35 19.29 18.64
C ASP A 437 -2.68 19.84 17.35
N SER A 438 -3.45 20.33 16.37
CA SER A 438 -2.98 20.72 15.03
C SER A 438 -3.19 22.21 14.70
N GLU A 439 -3.06 23.11 15.68
CA GLU A 439 -3.34 24.55 15.51
C GLU A 439 -2.56 25.20 14.36
N GLU A 440 -1.25 24.95 14.28
CA GLU A 440 -0.40 25.51 13.23
C GLU A 440 -0.78 24.98 11.85
N LEU A 441 -1.14 23.69 11.76
CA LEU A 441 -1.58 23.05 10.53
C LEU A 441 -2.89 23.69 10.03
N VAL A 442 -3.89 23.80 10.91
CA VAL A 442 -5.18 24.44 10.57
C VAL A 442 -4.96 25.88 10.13
N LYS A 443 -4.18 26.68 10.89
CA LYS A 443 -3.84 28.06 10.51
C LYS A 443 -3.13 28.14 9.15
N PHE A 444 -2.23 27.20 8.86
CA PHE A 444 -1.53 27.17 7.58
C PHE A 444 -2.48 26.83 6.42
N VAL A 445 -3.28 25.77 6.56
CA VAL A 445 -4.28 25.38 5.55
C VAL A 445 -5.26 26.52 5.26
N THR A 446 -5.75 27.23 6.28
CA THR A 446 -6.67 28.36 6.09
C THR A 446 -6.07 29.57 5.35
N LYS A 447 -4.74 29.65 5.20
CA LYS A 447 -4.07 30.68 4.40
C LYS A 447 -3.96 30.32 2.92
N LEU A 448 -4.11 29.04 2.57
CA LEU A 448 -3.96 28.53 1.21
C LEU A 448 -5.29 28.62 0.47
N ASN A 449 -5.23 28.95 -0.81
CA ASN A 449 -6.39 28.84 -1.71
C ASN A 449 -6.36 27.51 -2.47
N GLN A 450 -7.42 27.23 -3.23
CA GLN A 450 -7.55 26.00 -4.03
C GLN A 450 -6.34 25.80 -4.97
N THR A 451 -5.90 26.87 -5.65
CA THR A 451 -4.77 26.84 -6.58
C THR A 451 -3.45 26.51 -5.88
N ASP A 452 -3.24 27.02 -4.67
CA ASP A 452 -2.05 26.73 -3.86
C ASP A 452 -1.99 25.23 -3.48
N MET A 453 -3.15 24.62 -3.23
CA MET A 453 -3.26 23.18 -2.95
C MET A 453 -3.00 22.35 -4.21
N ASP A 454 -3.55 22.76 -5.36
CA ASP A 454 -3.33 22.09 -6.64
C ASP A 454 -1.86 22.18 -7.09
N ASN A 455 -1.21 23.32 -6.85
CA ASN A 455 0.23 23.50 -7.12
C ASN A 455 1.10 22.60 -6.23
N LEU A 456 0.74 22.44 -4.95
CA LEU A 456 1.42 21.51 -4.06
C LEU A 456 1.27 20.07 -4.54
N LEU A 457 0.09 19.71 -5.05
CA LEU A 457 -0.17 18.39 -5.65
C LEU A 457 0.63 18.16 -6.94
N GLU A 458 0.73 19.15 -7.81
CA GLU A 458 1.53 19.08 -9.05
C GLU A 458 3.03 18.92 -8.75
N ALA A 459 3.52 19.66 -7.75
CA ALA A 459 4.93 19.65 -7.34
C ALA A 459 5.43 18.30 -6.84
N VAL A 460 4.52 17.40 -6.44
CA VAL A 460 4.87 16.03 -6.03
C VAL A 460 5.56 15.27 -7.15
N ASN A 461 5.21 15.54 -8.42
CA ASN A 461 5.81 14.84 -9.56
C ASN A 461 7.31 15.16 -9.74
N ASP A 462 7.75 16.32 -9.25
CA ASP A 462 9.10 16.84 -9.42
C ASP A 462 9.97 16.70 -8.15
N TRP A 463 9.38 16.22 -7.05
CA TRP A 463 10.04 16.19 -5.74
C TRP A 463 10.66 14.84 -5.40
N ASP A 464 11.80 14.86 -4.73
CA ASP A 464 12.48 13.66 -4.25
C ASP A 464 11.81 13.17 -2.94
N GLU A 465 11.29 11.93 -2.93
CA GLU A 465 10.50 11.35 -1.82
C GLU A 465 11.27 11.21 -0.49
N SER A 466 12.54 11.57 -0.45
CA SER A 466 13.41 11.46 0.73
C SER A 466 12.99 12.28 1.96
N PHE A 467 12.17 13.34 1.79
CA PHE A 467 11.73 14.21 2.90
C PHE A 467 10.21 14.29 3.11
N ILE A 468 9.42 14.18 2.04
CA ILE A 468 7.96 14.19 2.09
C ILE A 468 7.49 13.17 1.06
N THR A 469 6.62 12.25 1.48
CA THR A 469 6.06 11.26 0.56
C THR A 469 4.95 11.87 -0.28
N THR A 470 4.76 11.34 -1.48
CA THR A 470 3.63 11.66 -2.36
C THR A 470 2.29 11.56 -1.63
N GLN A 471 2.12 10.52 -0.81
CA GLN A 471 0.90 10.30 -0.02
C GLN A 471 0.66 11.43 0.99
N THR A 472 1.72 11.94 1.64
CA THR A 472 1.60 13.02 2.61
C THR A 472 1.05 14.32 2.01
N ILE A 473 1.41 14.63 0.76
CA ILE A 473 0.86 15.81 0.07
C ILE A 473 -0.58 15.58 -0.36
N ILE A 474 -0.92 14.37 -0.80
CA ILE A 474 -2.31 13.99 -1.10
C ILE A 474 -3.18 14.12 0.15
N ASP A 475 -2.74 13.57 1.28
CA ASP A 475 -3.40 13.67 2.58
C ASP A 475 -3.60 15.15 2.97
N PHE A 476 -2.60 15.99 2.74
CA PHE A 476 -2.65 17.43 3.02
C PHE A 476 -3.68 18.17 2.17
N VAL A 477 -3.76 17.84 0.87
CA VAL A 477 -4.77 18.40 -0.04
C VAL A 477 -6.17 17.98 0.37
N GLN A 478 -6.39 16.71 0.69
CA GLN A 478 -7.68 16.19 1.17
C GLN A 478 -8.10 16.83 2.49
N LEU A 479 -7.18 16.97 3.45
CA LEU A 479 -7.40 17.71 4.68
C LEU A 479 -7.74 19.19 4.41
N GLY A 480 -7.07 19.78 3.42
CA GLY A 480 -7.36 21.09 2.88
C GLY A 480 -8.80 21.29 2.46
N TYR A 481 -9.29 20.41 1.60
CA TYR A 481 -10.67 20.46 1.11
C TYR A 481 -11.67 20.22 2.22
N PHE A 482 -11.39 19.29 3.14
CA PHE A 482 -12.22 19.06 4.32
C PHE A 482 -12.39 20.34 5.16
N LEU A 483 -11.28 21.00 5.53
CA LEU A 483 -11.30 22.24 6.31
C LEU A 483 -11.95 23.41 5.55
N THR A 484 -11.72 23.49 4.23
CA THR A 484 -12.31 24.51 3.37
C THR A 484 -13.83 24.35 3.29
N ASN A 485 -14.34 23.12 3.22
CA ASN A 485 -15.78 22.86 3.22
C ASN A 485 -16.44 23.30 4.54
N ILE A 486 -15.79 23.04 5.68
CA ILE A 486 -16.25 23.52 6.99
C ILE A 486 -16.25 25.06 7.04
N ASN A 487 -15.18 25.70 6.54
CA ASN A 487 -15.10 27.16 6.47
C ASN A 487 -16.17 27.76 5.54
N ASN A 488 -16.42 27.16 4.39
CA ASN A 488 -17.44 27.63 3.44
C ASN A 488 -18.84 27.52 4.05
N TYR A 489 -19.15 26.40 4.71
CA TYR A 489 -20.38 26.26 5.49
C TYR A 489 -20.48 27.32 6.60
N SER A 490 -19.35 27.64 7.25
CA SER A 490 -19.27 28.70 8.24
C SER A 490 -19.39 30.13 7.66
N ASN A 491 -19.04 30.37 6.40
CA ASN A 491 -19.12 31.71 5.82
C ASN A 491 -20.48 31.98 5.16
N ILE A 492 -21.09 30.97 4.51
CA ILE A 492 -22.37 31.12 3.79
C ILE A 492 -23.54 31.44 4.74
N HIS A 493 -23.47 30.98 5.99
CA HIS A 493 -24.56 31.12 6.97
C HIS A 493 -24.36 32.22 8.03
N GLU A 494 -23.52 33.25 7.79
CA GLU A 494 -23.22 34.35 8.75
C GLU A 494 -24.45 35.10 9.33
N GLN A 495 -25.65 34.95 8.74
CA GLN A 495 -26.87 35.68 9.15
C GLN A 495 -27.75 34.97 10.21
N ALA A 496 -27.46 33.72 10.58
CA ALA A 496 -28.18 32.98 11.62
C ALA A 496 -27.26 32.68 12.83
N SER A 497 -27.79 32.71 14.05
CA SER A 497 -27.02 32.36 15.26
C SER A 497 -26.58 30.90 15.21
N LYS A 498 -25.32 30.65 14.86
CA LYS A 498 -24.77 29.29 14.75
C LYS A 498 -24.36 28.76 16.11
N THR A 499 -24.66 27.49 16.32
CA THR A 499 -24.27 26.74 17.50
C THR A 499 -23.16 25.74 17.15
N LEU A 500 -22.38 25.30 18.14
CA LEU A 500 -21.41 24.21 17.97
C LEU A 500 -22.07 22.94 17.38
N ASN A 501 -23.34 22.67 17.72
CA ASN A 501 -24.09 21.53 17.17
C ASN A 501 -24.23 21.58 15.65
N ASP A 502 -24.36 22.77 15.06
CA ASP A 502 -24.52 22.91 13.61
C ASP A 502 -23.20 22.56 12.89
N ILE A 503 -22.06 22.92 13.47
CA ILE A 503 -20.73 22.56 12.95
C ILE A 503 -20.46 21.06 13.14
N LEU A 504 -20.69 20.52 14.34
CA LEU A 504 -20.44 19.10 14.61
C LEU A 504 -21.33 18.18 13.78
N SER A 505 -22.59 18.57 13.51
CA SER A 505 -23.47 17.81 12.63
C SER A 505 -23.03 17.87 11.17
N TYR A 506 -22.48 19.00 10.71
CA TYR A 506 -21.90 19.12 9.38
C TYR A 506 -20.62 18.29 9.24
N ILE A 507 -19.72 18.33 10.22
CA ILE A 507 -18.55 17.45 10.29
C ILE A 507 -18.98 15.98 10.19
N ASN A 508 -19.97 15.56 10.97
CA ASN A 508 -20.52 14.20 10.92
C ASN A 508 -21.10 13.84 9.54
N THR A 509 -21.54 14.82 8.75
CA THR A 509 -22.02 14.61 7.38
C THR A 509 -20.86 14.45 6.41
N LEU A 510 -19.80 15.25 6.55
CA LEU A 510 -18.58 15.14 5.75
C LEU A 510 -17.89 13.79 5.99
N LEU A 511 -17.77 13.35 7.25
CA LEU A 511 -17.13 12.08 7.60
C LEU A 511 -17.79 10.83 6.97
N LYS A 512 -19.05 10.93 6.53
CA LYS A 512 -19.74 9.84 5.83
C LYS A 512 -19.35 9.72 4.35
N GLN A 513 -18.62 10.70 3.81
CA GLN A 513 -18.13 10.66 2.44
C GLN A 513 -16.87 9.81 2.36
N LYS A 514 -16.75 8.96 1.33
CA LYS A 514 -15.63 8.02 1.18
C LYS A 514 -14.26 8.71 1.14
N GLU A 515 -14.22 9.95 0.64
CA GLU A 515 -13.00 10.74 0.49
C GLU A 515 -12.35 11.10 1.84
N TYR A 516 -13.13 11.14 2.92
CA TYR A 516 -12.68 11.52 4.27
C TYR A 516 -12.67 10.35 5.26
N ALA A 517 -12.71 9.11 4.77
CA ALA A 517 -12.72 7.91 5.63
C ALA A 517 -11.49 7.87 6.57
N ASP A 518 -10.34 8.33 6.10
CA ASP A 518 -9.07 8.32 6.84
C ASP A 518 -8.66 9.72 7.36
N ILE A 519 -9.59 10.67 7.51
CA ILE A 519 -9.26 12.06 7.87
C ILE A 519 -8.39 12.20 9.14
N ILE A 520 -8.54 11.29 10.09
CA ILE A 520 -7.77 11.26 11.34
C ILE A 520 -6.29 10.96 11.04
N SER A 521 -6.01 10.04 10.13
CA SER A 521 -4.63 9.76 9.72
C SER A 521 -4.05 10.94 8.95
N TYR A 522 -4.87 11.63 8.15
CA TYR A 522 -4.42 12.83 7.42
C TYR A 522 -3.94 13.93 8.37
N PHE A 523 -4.68 14.20 9.46
CA PHE A 523 -4.23 15.14 10.50
C PHE A 523 -2.84 14.77 11.05
N GLN A 524 -2.62 13.48 11.36
CA GLN A 524 -1.35 13.01 11.94
C GLN A 524 -0.18 13.11 10.95
N THR A 525 -0.38 12.61 9.72
CA THR A 525 0.64 12.64 8.66
C THR A 525 1.01 14.09 8.34
N CYS A 526 0.01 14.96 8.16
CA CYS A 526 0.22 16.36 7.81
C CYS A 526 0.87 17.15 8.94
N LEU A 527 0.49 16.91 10.21
CA LEU A 527 1.09 17.59 11.35
C LEU A 527 2.58 17.23 11.47
N SER A 528 2.93 15.96 11.29
CA SER A 528 4.32 15.51 11.35
C SER A 528 5.19 16.09 10.22
N ALA A 529 4.60 16.29 9.03
CA ALA A 529 5.30 16.78 7.85
C ALA A 529 5.13 18.29 7.60
N LEU A 530 4.43 19.02 8.46
CA LEU A 530 4.08 20.44 8.27
C LEU A 530 5.29 21.32 7.92
N PRO A 531 6.47 21.22 8.59
CA PRO A 531 7.63 22.04 8.23
C PRO A 531 8.13 21.77 6.80
N GLY A 532 8.03 20.51 6.35
CA GLY A 532 8.38 20.13 4.98
C GLY A 532 7.42 20.73 3.98
N ILE A 533 6.10 20.61 4.23
CA ILE A 533 5.05 21.15 3.35
C ILE A 533 5.16 22.67 3.23
N GLN A 534 5.42 23.37 4.34
CA GLN A 534 5.64 24.82 4.34
C GLN A 534 6.86 25.23 3.53
N ARG A 535 7.96 24.47 3.63
CA ARG A 535 9.18 24.72 2.84
C ARG A 535 8.93 24.48 1.35
N LEU A 536 8.23 23.40 0.99
CA LEU A 536 7.84 23.11 -0.39
C LEU A 536 6.98 24.25 -0.96
N TYR A 537 5.98 24.70 -0.22
CA TYR A 537 5.12 25.82 -0.60
C TYR A 537 5.92 27.13 -0.83
N LEU A 538 6.89 27.43 0.02
CA LEU A 538 7.76 28.60 -0.17
C LEU A 538 8.65 28.46 -1.41
N GLN A 539 9.26 27.29 -1.59
CA GLN A 539 10.12 27.02 -2.75
C GLN A 539 9.33 27.08 -4.07
N LEU A 540 8.10 26.58 -4.11
CA LEU A 540 7.26 26.66 -5.30
C LEU A 540 6.89 28.11 -5.64
N ASN A 541 6.52 28.93 -4.65
CA ASN A 541 6.25 30.34 -4.90
C ASN A 541 7.51 31.09 -5.38
N ASP A 542 8.68 30.82 -4.78
CA ASP A 542 9.95 31.43 -5.19
C ASP A 542 10.38 31.00 -6.61
N ILE A 543 10.17 29.72 -6.97
CA ILE A 543 10.48 29.20 -8.31
C ILE A 543 9.54 29.80 -9.36
N GLU A 544 8.23 29.88 -9.06
CA GLU A 544 7.24 30.51 -9.95
C GLU A 544 7.55 31.99 -10.20
N GLU A 545 7.85 32.73 -9.13
CA GLU A 545 8.22 34.14 -9.23
C GLU A 545 9.56 34.29 -9.98
N SER A 546 10.51 33.37 -9.79
CA SER A 546 11.78 33.33 -10.54
C SER A 546 11.57 33.09 -12.03
N LYS A 547 10.75 32.09 -12.42
CA LYS A 547 10.45 31.79 -13.83
C LYS A 547 9.72 32.96 -14.49
N ARG A 548 8.74 33.57 -13.81
CA ARG A 548 8.04 34.78 -14.26
C ARG A 548 9.00 35.96 -14.47
N THR A 549 9.91 36.18 -13.52
CA THR A 549 10.93 37.24 -13.63
C THR A 549 11.85 37.01 -14.84
N LYS A 550 12.27 35.76 -15.09
CA LYS A 550 13.07 35.41 -16.27
C LYS A 550 12.34 35.69 -17.58
N ILE A 551 11.07 35.33 -17.69
CA ILE A 551 10.23 35.62 -18.87
C ILE A 551 10.18 37.13 -19.14
N PHE A 552 9.92 37.93 -18.10
CA PHE A 552 9.88 39.39 -18.24
C PHE A 552 11.23 39.99 -18.60
N HIS A 553 12.34 39.45 -18.10
CA HIS A 553 13.66 39.91 -18.53
C HIS A 553 13.90 39.63 -20.02
N ILE A 554 13.47 38.47 -20.53
CA ILE A 554 13.62 38.13 -21.95
C ILE A 554 12.80 39.07 -22.84
N ILE A 555 11.55 39.35 -22.46
CA ILE A 555 10.63 40.18 -23.26
C ILE A 555 10.96 41.66 -23.23
N ASN A 556 11.48 42.15 -22.10
CA ASN A 556 11.81 43.57 -21.98
C ASN A 556 13.11 43.92 -22.72
N ASN A 557 14.16 43.10 -22.59
CA ASN A 557 15.39 43.32 -23.32
C ASN A 557 16.24 42.05 -23.41
N ALA A 558 16.29 41.44 -24.59
CA ALA A 558 17.16 40.31 -24.88
C ALA A 558 17.80 40.39 -26.25
N SER A 559 19.02 39.86 -26.33
CA SER A 559 19.73 39.59 -27.57
C SER A 559 19.62 38.11 -27.92
N LEU A 560 19.30 37.81 -29.17
CA LEU A 560 19.09 36.47 -29.70
C LEU A 560 20.11 36.22 -30.80
N LYS A 561 20.81 35.09 -30.73
CA LYS A 561 21.76 34.66 -31.75
C LYS A 561 21.48 33.22 -32.13
N ILE A 562 21.44 32.94 -33.43
CA ILE A 562 21.34 31.58 -33.94
C ILE A 562 22.72 30.94 -33.85
N ILE A 563 22.79 29.72 -33.31
CA ILE A 563 24.04 29.00 -33.07
C ILE A 563 24.00 27.62 -33.75
N GLU A 564 25.16 27.15 -34.16
CA GLU A 564 25.33 25.80 -34.72
C GLU A 564 25.76 24.85 -33.60
N LYS A 565 25.01 23.76 -33.40
CA LYS A 565 25.38 22.64 -32.55
C LYS A 565 25.77 21.45 -33.41
N TYR A 566 26.89 20.83 -33.05
CA TYR A 566 27.28 19.52 -33.56
C TYR A 566 26.67 18.47 -32.64
N GLN A 567 25.77 17.63 -33.16
CA GLN A 567 25.35 16.45 -32.42
C GLN A 567 26.50 15.44 -32.41
N GLN A 568 27.08 15.19 -31.24
CA GLN A 568 28.05 14.11 -31.07
C GLN A 568 27.28 12.78 -31.04
N HIS A 569 27.07 12.16 -32.20
CA HIS A 569 26.75 10.74 -32.25
C HIS A 569 28.06 9.95 -32.47
N PRO A 570 28.34 8.90 -31.68
CA PRO A 570 29.60 8.17 -31.76
C PRO A 570 29.90 7.48 -33.10
N GLN A 571 28.95 7.43 -34.06
CA GLN A 571 29.06 6.61 -35.27
C GLN A 571 28.48 7.22 -36.57
N GLN A 572 28.07 8.49 -36.58
CA GLN A 572 27.58 9.13 -37.82
C GLN A 572 28.20 10.52 -38.01
N ASP A 573 28.39 10.91 -39.27
CA ASP A 573 28.85 12.23 -39.69
C ASP A 573 28.17 13.33 -38.88
N ASN A 574 28.96 14.28 -38.39
CA ASN A 574 28.52 15.46 -37.64
C ASN A 574 27.41 16.24 -38.38
N THR A 575 26.14 15.90 -38.16
CA THR A 575 25.03 16.66 -38.72
C THR A 575 24.91 17.97 -37.92
N LYS A 576 25.19 19.09 -38.60
CA LYS A 576 25.01 20.42 -38.02
C LYS A 576 23.51 20.65 -37.78
N LYS A 577 23.11 20.93 -36.54
CA LYS A 577 21.75 21.38 -36.21
C LYS A 577 21.80 22.81 -35.66
N TYR A 578 20.84 23.63 -36.06
CA TYR A 578 20.70 25.01 -35.59
C TYR A 578 19.93 25.03 -34.27
N ASP A 579 20.37 25.87 -33.35
CA ASP A 579 19.76 26.19 -32.06
C ASP A 579 19.83 27.72 -31.84
N VAL A 580 19.27 28.22 -30.74
CA VAL A 580 19.29 29.64 -30.38
C VAL A 580 20.06 29.85 -29.07
N CYS A 581 20.67 31.02 -28.95
CA CYS A 581 21.23 31.57 -27.73
C CYS A 581 20.52 32.88 -27.43
N VAL A 582 19.71 32.92 -26.38
CA VAL A 582 19.03 34.12 -25.91
C VAL A 582 19.70 34.63 -24.64
N LYS A 583 20.13 35.89 -24.66
CA LYS A 583 20.79 36.58 -23.56
C LYS A 583 20.01 37.84 -23.20
N PRO A 584 19.15 37.78 -22.17
CA PRO A 584 18.61 38.98 -21.55
C PRO A 584 19.69 39.79 -20.82
N ASP A 585 19.41 41.06 -20.53
CA ASP A 585 20.28 41.92 -19.71
C ASP A 585 20.50 41.34 -18.30
N LYS A 586 19.53 40.59 -17.80
CA LYS A 586 19.52 39.93 -16.49
C LYS A 586 18.97 38.52 -16.64
N GLY A 587 19.64 37.52 -16.07
CA GLY A 587 19.08 36.16 -15.99
C GLY A 587 19.86 35.06 -16.72
N GLY A 588 21.10 35.28 -17.15
CA GLY A 588 21.93 34.23 -17.77
C GLY A 588 21.58 33.99 -19.25
N GLN A 589 22.12 32.91 -19.82
CA GLN A 589 21.91 32.55 -21.23
C GLN A 589 20.94 31.36 -21.33
N PHE A 590 19.99 31.45 -22.27
CA PHE A 590 18.97 30.44 -22.52
C PHE A 590 19.18 29.83 -23.92
N ASN A 591 18.94 28.52 -24.04
CA ASN A 591 18.84 27.83 -25.32
C ASN A 591 17.37 27.54 -25.67
N TYR A 592 17.09 26.91 -26.82
CA TYR A 592 15.70 26.60 -27.20
C TYR A 592 14.98 25.70 -26.19
N TYR A 593 15.64 24.68 -25.63
CA TYR A 593 15.04 23.79 -24.63
C TYR A 593 14.56 24.54 -23.39
N ASN A 594 15.39 25.42 -22.84
CA ASN A 594 15.03 26.27 -21.71
C ASN A 594 13.85 27.21 -22.05
N LEU A 595 13.82 27.75 -23.27
CA LEU A 595 12.72 28.63 -23.71
C LEU A 595 11.41 27.88 -23.91
N HIS A 596 11.47 26.65 -24.41
CA HIS A 596 10.31 25.77 -24.56
C HIS A 596 9.67 25.47 -23.20
N GLU A 597 10.47 25.11 -22.19
CA GLU A 597 9.97 24.88 -20.82
C GLU A 597 9.31 26.16 -20.26
N LEU A 598 9.96 27.31 -20.42
CA LEU A 598 9.39 28.59 -19.99
C LEU A 598 8.11 28.94 -20.76
N ARG A 599 7.98 28.55 -22.03
CA ARG A 599 6.78 28.79 -22.85
C ARG A 599 5.60 27.99 -22.29
N ASP A 600 5.82 26.72 -21.98
CA ASP A 600 4.77 25.87 -21.43
C ASP A 600 4.31 26.40 -20.06
N ARG A 601 5.26 26.84 -19.23
CA ARG A 601 4.91 27.48 -17.96
C ARG A 601 4.23 28.83 -18.13
N ALA A 602 4.62 29.64 -19.11
CA ALA A 602 3.96 30.91 -19.43
C ALA A 602 2.48 30.70 -19.83
N ARG A 603 2.19 29.64 -20.60
CA ARG A 603 0.81 29.26 -20.94
C ARG A 603 0.02 28.92 -19.68
N LEU A 604 0.58 28.10 -18.78
CA LEU A 604 -0.07 27.73 -17.51
C LEU A 604 -0.33 28.96 -16.62
N ILE A 605 0.63 29.88 -16.52
CA ILE A 605 0.47 31.12 -15.73
C ILE A 605 -0.64 32.01 -16.32
N GLU A 606 -0.80 32.08 -17.64
CA GLU A 606 -1.89 32.82 -18.28
C GLU A 606 -3.28 32.27 -17.86
N TYR A 607 -3.41 30.96 -17.68
CA TYR A 607 -4.66 30.30 -17.27
C TYR A 607 -4.91 30.36 -15.75
N SER A 608 -3.85 30.36 -14.93
CA SER A 608 -3.96 30.52 -13.48
C SER A 608 -4.23 31.99 -13.11
N GLY A 609 -5.49 32.39 -13.03
CA GLY A 609 -5.92 33.77 -12.70
C GLY A 609 -5.63 34.21 -11.26
N ASN A 610 -4.41 34.04 -10.74
CA ASN A 610 -4.07 34.30 -9.34
C ASN A 610 -4.34 35.77 -8.95
N GLU A 611 -5.30 35.97 -8.04
CA GLU A 611 -5.70 37.24 -7.41
C GLU A 611 -4.86 37.59 -6.17
N LYS A 612 -3.59 37.21 -6.09
CA LYS A 612 -2.77 37.63 -4.95
C LYS A 612 -2.51 39.15 -5.02
N ASN A 613 -2.88 39.85 -3.94
CA ASN A 613 -2.53 41.24 -3.59
C ASN A 613 -1.02 41.37 -3.29
N VAL A 614 -0.16 40.91 -4.20
CA VAL A 614 1.27 41.23 -4.16
C VAL A 614 1.43 42.58 -4.86
N PRO A 615 2.22 43.53 -4.36
CA PRO A 615 2.54 44.75 -5.09
C PRO A 615 3.22 44.37 -6.41
N ARG A 616 2.45 44.35 -7.50
CA ARG A 616 2.96 44.02 -8.83
C ARG A 616 3.60 45.26 -9.42
N LYS A 617 4.79 45.08 -10.02
CA LYS A 617 5.46 46.12 -10.80
C LYS A 617 4.69 46.47 -12.09
N TYR A 618 3.83 45.56 -12.55
CA TYR A 618 3.03 45.65 -13.78
C TYR A 618 1.56 45.41 -13.47
N THR A 619 0.66 45.99 -14.26
CA THR A 619 -0.78 45.71 -14.17
C THR A 619 -1.09 44.28 -14.63
N LYS A 620 -2.25 43.73 -14.24
CA LYS A 620 -2.66 42.37 -14.65
C LYS A 620 -2.74 42.21 -16.17
N ASP A 621 -3.19 43.25 -16.88
CA ASP A 621 -3.33 43.23 -18.34
C ASP A 621 -1.97 43.30 -19.04
N GLU A 622 -1.03 44.10 -18.53
CA GLU A 622 0.35 44.16 -19.02
C GLU A 622 1.09 42.83 -18.83
N GLU A 623 0.94 42.20 -17.65
CA GLU A 623 1.51 40.89 -17.37
C GLU A 623 0.99 39.82 -18.33
N LYS A 624 -0.33 39.80 -18.57
CA LYS A 624 -0.94 38.88 -19.54
C LYS A 624 -0.44 39.12 -20.96
N GLN A 625 -0.27 40.38 -21.34
CA GLN A 625 0.31 40.75 -22.62
C GLN A 625 1.75 40.25 -22.75
N PHE A 626 2.59 40.42 -21.73
CA PHE A 626 3.97 39.95 -21.74
C PHE A 626 4.07 38.43 -21.88
N LEU A 627 3.23 37.67 -21.17
CA LEU A 627 3.20 36.21 -21.30
C LEU A 627 2.82 35.78 -22.72
N ARG A 628 1.80 36.40 -23.32
CA ARG A 628 1.40 36.13 -24.72
C ARG A 628 2.51 36.48 -25.72
N CYS A 629 3.16 37.62 -25.53
CA CYS A 629 4.28 38.04 -26.35
C CYS A 629 5.46 37.06 -26.24
N PHE A 630 5.73 36.53 -25.04
CA PHE A 630 6.75 35.50 -24.83
C PHE A 630 6.42 34.20 -25.57
N VAL A 631 5.18 33.71 -25.46
CA VAL A 631 4.75 32.52 -26.21
C VAL A 631 4.94 32.71 -27.71
N SER A 632 4.50 33.86 -28.23
CA SER A 632 4.67 34.21 -29.65
C SER A 632 6.15 34.29 -30.06
N LEU A 633 7.01 34.89 -29.26
CA LEU A 633 8.45 34.95 -29.51
C LEU A 633 9.06 33.54 -29.63
N VAL A 634 8.75 32.64 -28.69
CA VAL A 634 9.29 31.27 -28.70
C VAL A 634 8.75 30.49 -29.91
N ASP A 635 7.49 30.67 -30.28
CA ASP A 635 6.91 30.06 -31.49
C ASP A 635 7.60 30.57 -32.76
N VAL A 636 7.95 31.86 -32.85
CA VAL A 636 8.74 32.41 -33.97
C VAL A 636 10.15 31.81 -34.01
N ILE A 637 10.82 31.69 -32.86
CA ILE A 637 12.14 31.05 -32.75
C ILE A 637 12.08 29.61 -33.26
N GLU A 638 11.11 28.81 -32.80
CA GLU A 638 10.91 27.42 -33.23
C GLU A 638 10.78 27.33 -34.75
N ASN A 639 9.89 28.14 -35.34
CA ASN A 639 9.72 28.20 -36.79
C ASN A 639 11.01 28.58 -37.53
N VAL A 640 11.80 29.54 -37.01
CA VAL A 640 13.09 29.92 -37.61
C VAL A 640 14.07 28.75 -37.59
N LEU A 641 14.21 28.09 -36.45
CA LEU A 641 15.12 26.94 -36.29
C LEU A 641 14.70 25.78 -37.21
N ASP A 642 13.41 25.48 -37.28
CA ASP A 642 12.88 24.43 -38.15
C ASP A 642 13.14 24.72 -39.62
N ASN A 643 12.89 25.95 -40.08
CA ASN A 643 13.16 26.34 -41.46
C ASN A 643 14.66 26.28 -41.80
N LEU A 644 15.55 26.69 -40.89
CA LEU A 644 17.00 26.61 -41.10
C LEU A 644 17.50 25.16 -41.14
N ASN A 645 17.02 24.33 -40.21
CA ASN A 645 17.34 22.89 -40.18
C ASN A 645 16.83 22.20 -41.46
N HIS A 646 15.64 22.57 -41.93
CA HIS A 646 15.07 22.05 -43.16
C HIS A 646 15.87 22.49 -44.41
N LEU A 647 16.27 23.77 -44.50
CA LEU A 647 17.16 24.26 -45.56
C LEU A 647 18.51 23.53 -45.55
N ASN A 648 19.06 23.25 -44.37
CA ASN A 648 20.35 22.56 -44.23
C ASN A 648 20.25 21.11 -44.71
N ALA A 649 19.17 20.42 -44.34
CA ALA A 649 18.90 19.07 -44.82
C ALA A 649 18.66 19.03 -46.34
N MET A 650 18.01 20.05 -46.92
CA MET A 650 17.85 20.19 -48.37
C MET A 650 19.11 20.70 -49.10
N GLY A 651 20.19 21.01 -48.38
CA GLY A 651 21.45 21.40 -48.97
C GLY A 651 21.50 22.84 -49.48
N TYR A 652 20.80 23.77 -48.84
CA TYR A 652 20.96 25.19 -49.20
C TYR A 652 22.35 25.70 -48.72
N PRO A 653 23.14 26.40 -49.56
CA PRO A 653 24.56 26.65 -49.28
C PRO A 653 24.82 27.85 -48.35
N THR A 654 23.88 28.80 -48.21
CA THR A 654 24.14 30.09 -47.53
C THR A 654 23.55 30.19 -46.12
N ILE A 655 23.53 29.09 -45.36
CA ILE A 655 22.87 29.06 -44.05
C ILE A 655 23.77 29.62 -42.94
N GLU A 656 25.10 29.51 -43.09
CA GLU A 656 26.07 29.94 -42.07
C GLU A 656 26.01 31.45 -41.78
N LYS A 657 25.56 32.27 -42.76
CA LYS A 657 25.37 33.72 -42.59
C LYS A 657 24.32 34.08 -41.53
N TYR A 658 23.35 33.21 -41.26
CA TYR A 658 22.30 33.48 -40.27
C TYR A 658 22.84 33.35 -38.83
N SER A 659 23.93 32.63 -38.64
CA SER A 659 24.63 32.49 -37.35
C SER A 659 25.46 33.73 -36.96
N GLU A 660 25.69 34.65 -37.90
CA GLU A 660 26.47 35.88 -37.66
C GLU A 660 25.60 37.03 -37.11
N ASN A 661 24.31 37.03 -37.41
CA ASN A 661 23.38 38.09 -37.01
C ASN A 661 22.95 37.97 -35.53
N VAL A 662 22.74 39.12 -34.90
CA VAL A 662 22.16 39.24 -33.57
C VAL A 662 20.83 39.97 -33.69
N TYR A 663 19.75 39.30 -33.30
CA TYR A 663 18.39 39.84 -33.27
C TYR A 663 18.10 40.39 -31.88
N LYS A 664 17.26 41.41 -31.78
CA LYS A 664 16.85 41.97 -30.48
C LYS A 664 15.37 41.73 -30.22
N CYS A 665 15.05 41.50 -28.95
CA CYS A 665 13.71 41.61 -28.41
C CYS A 665 13.69 42.74 -27.39
N VAL A 666 12.95 43.82 -27.67
CA VAL A 666 12.83 44.98 -26.77
C VAL A 666 11.36 45.29 -26.60
N GLU A 667 10.87 45.27 -25.35
CA GLU A 667 9.47 45.57 -25.01
C GLU A 667 8.45 44.86 -25.93
N CYS A 668 8.58 43.53 -26.06
CA CYS A 668 7.76 42.69 -26.96
C CYS A 668 7.96 42.90 -28.47
N ASP A 669 8.83 43.80 -28.93
CA ASP A 669 9.16 43.92 -30.35
C ASP A 669 10.25 42.90 -30.73
N PHE A 670 9.89 41.95 -31.59
CA PHE A 670 10.78 40.99 -32.24
C PHE A 670 10.46 40.91 -33.75
N SER A 671 10.12 42.06 -34.34
CA SER A 671 9.76 42.19 -35.75
C SER A 671 10.85 41.72 -36.71
N GLU A 672 12.13 41.96 -36.41
CA GLU A 672 13.27 41.48 -37.22
C GLU A 672 13.29 39.94 -37.33
N LEU A 673 13.05 39.24 -36.22
CA LEU A 673 13.02 37.78 -36.18
C LEU A 673 11.76 37.25 -36.92
N SER A 674 10.64 37.96 -36.79
CA SER A 674 9.41 37.64 -37.52
C SER A 674 9.58 37.80 -39.03
N GLN A 675 10.26 38.86 -39.47
CA GLN A 675 10.61 39.08 -40.88
C GLN A 675 11.57 38.01 -41.40
N LEU A 676 12.56 37.61 -40.58
CA LEU A 676 13.44 36.49 -40.91
C LEU A 676 12.64 35.20 -41.11
N ASN A 677 11.70 34.89 -40.22
CA ASN A 677 10.85 33.71 -40.34
C ASN A 677 10.08 33.69 -41.67
N VAL A 678 9.45 34.81 -42.05
CA VAL A 678 8.74 34.94 -43.34
C VAL A 678 9.69 34.77 -44.53
N SER A 679 10.86 35.40 -44.46
CA SER A 679 11.93 35.27 -45.45
C SER A 679 12.37 33.81 -45.62
N LEU A 680 12.66 33.10 -44.53
CA LEU A 680 13.09 31.71 -44.54
C LEU A 680 12.01 30.79 -45.10
N LYS A 681 10.73 30.98 -44.72
CA LYS A 681 9.61 30.21 -45.28
C LYS A 681 9.52 30.36 -46.81
N ASN A 682 9.75 31.56 -47.32
CA ASN A 682 9.76 31.81 -48.76
C ASN A 682 10.97 31.13 -49.45
N ILE A 683 12.16 31.20 -48.83
CA ILE A 683 13.37 30.54 -49.36
C ILE A 683 13.18 29.02 -49.38
N VAL A 684 12.65 28.43 -48.30
CA VAL A 684 12.31 27.00 -48.21
C VAL A 684 11.40 26.59 -49.37
N LYS A 685 10.28 27.30 -49.56
CA LYS A 685 9.31 26.98 -50.59
C LYS A 685 9.89 27.09 -52.01
N LEU A 686 10.67 28.14 -52.28
CA LEU A 686 11.31 28.33 -53.57
C LEU A 686 12.38 27.28 -53.84
N TRP A 687 13.26 27.02 -52.87
CA TRP A 687 14.33 26.02 -52.99
C TRP A 687 13.76 24.62 -53.20
N GLU A 688 12.75 24.24 -52.42
CA GLU A 688 12.09 22.95 -52.53
C GLU A 688 11.46 22.75 -53.92
N GLY A 689 10.74 23.75 -54.43
CA GLY A 689 10.17 23.73 -55.78
C GLY A 689 11.24 23.56 -56.86
N ASN A 690 12.32 24.35 -56.79
CA ASN A 690 13.43 24.28 -57.73
C ASN A 690 14.15 22.92 -57.68
N LEU A 691 14.37 22.38 -56.48
CA LEU A 691 15.00 21.08 -56.28
C LEU A 691 14.16 19.95 -56.90
N ILE A 692 12.85 19.97 -56.70
CA ILE A 692 11.92 19.01 -57.31
C ILE A 692 11.96 19.09 -58.85
N ASP A 693 11.94 20.29 -59.42
CA ASP A 693 12.00 20.47 -60.87
C ASP A 693 13.35 20.06 -61.45
N LEU A 694 14.44 20.22 -60.69
CA LEU A 694 15.76 19.72 -61.06
C LEU A 694 15.87 18.20 -60.96
N TYR A 695 15.25 17.56 -59.97
CA TYR A 695 15.22 16.09 -59.88
C TYR A 695 14.54 15.43 -61.07
N LYS A 696 13.49 16.05 -61.63
CA LYS A 696 12.83 15.58 -62.85
C LYS A 696 13.71 15.72 -64.09
N ARG A 697 14.46 16.82 -64.19
CA ARG A 697 15.33 17.12 -65.36
C ARG A 697 16.67 16.39 -65.32
N TYR A 698 17.24 16.23 -64.13
CA TYR A 698 18.56 15.65 -63.86
C TYR A 698 18.47 14.66 -62.69
N PRO A 699 18.01 13.41 -62.92
CA PRO A 699 17.84 12.40 -61.88
C PRO A 699 19.14 12.07 -61.12
N GLU A 700 20.31 12.33 -61.72
CA GLU A 700 21.62 12.15 -61.09
C GLU A 700 21.80 12.98 -59.82
N LEU A 701 21.09 14.12 -59.70
CA LEU A 701 21.10 14.90 -58.47
C LEU A 701 20.46 14.16 -57.30
N THR A 702 19.46 13.30 -57.55
CA THR A 702 18.76 12.58 -56.48
C THR A 702 19.66 11.62 -55.71
N TYR A 703 20.83 11.27 -56.25
CA TYR A 703 21.83 10.41 -55.61
C TYR A 703 22.61 11.12 -54.49
N LEU A 704 22.53 12.44 -54.45
CA LEU A 704 23.18 13.28 -53.46
C LEU A 704 22.12 13.89 -52.53
N SER A 705 22.47 14.09 -51.27
CA SER A 705 21.63 14.75 -50.28
C SER A 705 22.36 15.88 -49.55
N GLY A 706 21.60 16.91 -49.16
CA GLY A 706 22.10 18.00 -48.34
C GLY A 706 23.39 18.64 -48.86
N LYS A 707 24.45 18.63 -48.04
CA LYS A 707 25.74 19.24 -48.38
C LYS A 707 26.51 18.48 -49.46
N GLN A 708 26.12 17.25 -49.79
CA GLN A 708 26.82 16.43 -50.78
C GLN A 708 26.81 17.06 -52.17
N PHE A 709 25.78 17.86 -52.52
CA PHE A 709 25.78 18.64 -53.77
C PHE A 709 27.05 19.48 -53.90
N TRP A 710 27.39 20.22 -52.85
CA TRP A 710 28.52 21.15 -52.85
C TRP A 710 29.85 20.43 -52.64
N THR A 711 29.87 19.30 -51.92
CA THR A 711 31.05 18.44 -51.84
C THR A 711 31.42 17.90 -53.22
N VAL A 712 30.44 17.43 -54.00
CA VAL A 712 30.67 16.95 -55.38
C VAL A 712 31.04 18.09 -56.31
N GLU A 713 30.38 19.24 -56.23
CA GLU A 713 30.73 20.43 -57.03
C GLU A 713 32.20 20.82 -56.82
N LYS A 714 32.66 20.89 -55.57
CA LYS A 714 34.08 21.15 -55.23
C LYS A 714 35.01 20.05 -55.72
N ALA A 715 34.62 18.78 -55.58
CA ALA A 715 35.42 17.65 -56.04
C ALA A 715 35.64 17.67 -57.56
N LEU A 716 34.60 18.03 -58.32
CA LEU A 716 34.67 18.13 -59.78
C LEU A 716 35.64 19.20 -60.28
N GLN A 717 35.89 20.27 -59.51
CA GLN A 717 36.88 21.29 -59.82
C GLN A 717 38.31 20.71 -59.89
N ASN A 718 38.65 19.85 -58.93
CA ASN A 718 39.99 19.27 -58.76
C ASN A 718 40.01 17.78 -59.10
N TYR A 719 39.14 17.34 -60.02
CA TYR A 719 38.90 15.90 -60.23
C TYR A 719 40.17 15.09 -60.54
N LYS A 720 41.12 15.66 -61.27
CA LYS A 720 42.40 15.00 -61.59
C LYS A 720 43.31 14.77 -60.38
N GLU A 721 43.06 15.48 -59.29
CA GLU A 721 43.82 15.43 -58.03
C GLU A 721 43.05 14.71 -56.91
N LEU A 722 41.82 14.25 -57.17
CA LEU A 722 41.00 13.52 -56.20
C LEU A 722 41.71 12.22 -55.79
N LYS A 723 41.87 12.05 -54.49
CA LYS A 723 42.43 10.84 -53.89
C LYS A 723 41.30 9.96 -53.38
N SER A 724 41.59 8.67 -53.19
CA SER A 724 40.67 7.71 -52.56
C SER A 724 40.37 8.01 -51.09
N GLN A 725 40.88 9.11 -50.52
CA GLN A 725 40.58 9.58 -49.17
C GLN A 725 39.56 10.73 -49.18
N ASP A 726 39.28 11.33 -50.35
CA ASP A 726 38.36 12.45 -50.47
C ASP A 726 36.91 11.97 -50.55
N GLN A 727 36.01 12.54 -49.74
CA GLN A 727 34.58 12.17 -49.75
C GLN A 727 33.96 12.32 -51.15
N GLY A 728 34.34 13.37 -51.89
CA GLY A 728 33.86 13.61 -53.25
C GLY A 728 34.21 12.50 -54.24
N TYR A 729 35.34 11.81 -54.07
CA TYR A 729 35.72 10.66 -54.89
C TYR A 729 34.72 9.51 -54.72
N HIS A 730 34.37 9.17 -53.48
CA HIS A 730 33.42 8.10 -53.17
C HIS A 730 32.00 8.44 -53.61
N LEU A 731 31.57 9.71 -53.48
CA LEU A 731 30.25 10.16 -53.94
C LEU A 731 30.12 10.09 -55.46
N LEU A 732 31.15 10.49 -56.21
CA LEU A 732 31.15 10.34 -57.68
C LEU A 732 31.13 8.87 -58.11
N LYS A 733 31.87 8.00 -57.42
CA LYS A 733 31.84 6.54 -57.65
C LYS A 733 30.47 5.94 -57.35
N TYR A 734 29.79 6.41 -56.31
CA TYR A 734 28.42 5.99 -55.96
C TYR A 734 27.39 6.35 -57.05
N ILE A 735 27.63 7.42 -57.82
CA ILE A 735 26.83 7.82 -58.99
C ILE A 735 27.32 7.11 -60.28
N GLU A 736 28.29 6.20 -60.18
CA GLU A 736 28.89 5.47 -61.31
C GLU A 736 29.68 6.36 -62.29
N ILE A 737 30.24 7.47 -61.79
CA ILE A 737 31.08 8.39 -62.57
C ILE A 737 32.55 8.15 -62.20
N GLU A 738 33.19 7.18 -62.89
CA GLU A 738 34.57 6.77 -62.61
C GLU A 738 35.62 7.41 -63.53
N ASN A 739 35.24 7.81 -64.75
CA ASN A 739 36.13 8.42 -65.74
C ASN A 739 35.43 9.60 -66.43
N LEU A 740 35.71 10.84 -65.99
CA LEU A 740 35.15 12.03 -66.64
C LEU A 740 35.65 12.15 -68.09
N VAL A 741 34.73 12.38 -69.02
CA VAL A 741 35.05 12.87 -70.37
C VAL A 741 35.65 14.27 -70.21
N SER A 742 36.71 14.57 -70.94
CA SER A 742 37.69 15.66 -70.76
C SER A 742 37.21 17.13 -70.72
N THR A 743 35.94 17.41 -70.42
CA THR A 743 35.41 18.75 -70.17
C THR A 743 35.72 19.19 -68.73
N LYS A 744 36.46 20.30 -68.57
CA LYS A 744 36.69 20.92 -67.26
C LYS A 744 35.36 21.45 -66.73
N PHE A 745 34.96 21.04 -65.53
CA PHE A 745 33.88 21.67 -64.79
C PHE A 745 34.35 23.02 -64.24
N ILE A 746 33.62 24.11 -64.51
CA ILE A 746 33.97 25.46 -64.05
C ILE A 746 32.93 25.91 -63.03
N ILE A 747 33.37 26.14 -61.79
CA ILE A 747 32.53 26.73 -60.76
C ILE A 747 32.47 28.25 -60.97
N ASN A 748 31.27 28.81 -60.97
CA ASN A 748 31.06 30.24 -60.83
C ASN A 748 30.30 30.50 -59.52
N GLU A 749 31.04 30.80 -58.46
CA GLU A 749 30.47 31.02 -57.11
C GLU A 749 29.54 32.23 -57.04
N ASN A 750 29.60 33.13 -58.02
CA ASN A 750 28.72 34.31 -58.11
C ASN A 750 27.30 33.98 -58.61
N LEU A 751 27.07 32.76 -59.12
CA LEU A 751 25.73 32.32 -59.52
C LEU A 751 24.84 32.06 -58.31
N LYS A 752 23.53 32.22 -58.50
CA LYS A 752 22.56 31.89 -57.45
C LYS A 752 22.62 30.38 -57.13
N PRO A 753 22.30 29.96 -55.89
CA PRO A 753 22.31 28.55 -55.50
C PRO A 753 21.57 27.62 -56.47
N GLU A 754 20.44 28.08 -57.00
CA GLU A 754 19.59 27.33 -57.93
C GLU A 754 20.30 27.07 -59.26
N GLU A 755 20.98 28.09 -59.78
CA GLU A 755 21.72 28.04 -61.04
C GLU A 755 22.96 27.15 -60.91
N ARG A 756 23.64 27.20 -59.76
CA ARG A 756 24.76 26.32 -59.43
C ARG A 756 24.33 24.85 -59.41
N LEU A 757 23.22 24.56 -58.73
CA LEU A 757 22.68 23.21 -58.66
C LEU A 757 22.22 22.70 -60.04
N GLU A 758 21.62 23.58 -60.86
CA GLU A 758 21.27 23.23 -62.24
C GLU A 758 22.50 22.91 -63.09
N ASN A 759 23.58 23.69 -62.96
CA ASN A 759 24.84 23.42 -63.68
C ASN A 759 25.49 22.11 -63.24
N LEU A 760 25.47 21.81 -61.93
CA LEU A 760 25.92 20.52 -61.42
C LEU A 760 25.09 19.38 -62.01
N GLY A 761 23.76 19.49 -62.00
CA GLY A 761 22.86 18.48 -62.56
C GLY A 761 23.08 18.23 -64.05
N LYS A 762 23.24 19.30 -64.85
CA LYS A 762 23.59 19.20 -66.28
C LYS A 762 24.87 18.42 -66.49
N PHE A 763 25.91 18.77 -65.74
CA PHE A 763 27.21 18.13 -65.86
C PHE A 763 27.15 16.64 -65.49
N LEU A 764 26.54 16.30 -64.35
CA LEU A 764 26.42 14.90 -63.92
C LEU A 764 25.65 14.05 -64.94
N ASN A 765 24.54 14.57 -65.48
CA ASN A 765 23.75 13.90 -66.52
C ASN A 765 24.55 13.71 -67.82
N GLU A 766 25.33 14.71 -68.27
CA GLU A 766 26.19 14.58 -69.45
C GLU A 766 27.26 13.49 -69.28
N GLN A 767 27.90 13.43 -68.11
CA GLN A 767 28.91 12.43 -67.81
C GLN A 767 28.31 11.03 -67.79
N ARG A 768 27.16 10.85 -67.12
CA ARG A 768 26.48 9.55 -67.04
C ARG A 768 26.02 9.07 -68.42
N ARG A 769 25.48 9.96 -69.26
CA ARG A 769 25.12 9.62 -70.65
C ARG A 769 26.33 9.17 -71.46
N SER A 770 27.51 9.74 -71.22
CA SER A 770 28.72 9.29 -71.91
C SER A 770 29.20 7.92 -71.45
N VAL A 771 29.07 7.60 -70.15
CA VAL A 771 29.37 6.26 -69.61
C VAL A 771 28.40 5.22 -70.19
N ILE A 772 27.10 5.53 -70.24
CA ILE A 772 26.09 4.62 -70.80
C ILE A 772 26.36 4.36 -72.30
N LYS A 773 26.71 5.40 -73.06
CA LYS A 773 27.05 5.27 -74.49
C LYS A 773 28.31 4.43 -74.75
N SER A 774 29.28 4.40 -73.85
CA SER A 774 30.46 3.55 -74.00
C SER A 774 30.20 2.08 -73.60
N SER A 775 29.18 1.82 -72.77
CA SER A 775 28.76 0.46 -72.36
C SER A 775 27.77 -0.23 -73.33
N LEU A 776 27.18 0.48 -74.29
CA LEU A 776 26.23 -0.06 -75.27
C LEU A 776 26.93 -0.86 -76.40
N VAL A 777 27.36 -2.08 -76.10
CA VAL A 777 27.69 -3.14 -77.10
C VAL A 777 26.80 -4.39 -76.93
N SER A 778 25.80 -4.38 -76.03
CA SER A 778 24.92 -5.55 -75.84
C SER A 778 23.44 -5.18 -75.67
N GLU A 779 22.84 -4.59 -76.70
CA GLU A 779 21.38 -4.69 -76.87
C GLU A 779 21.07 -5.94 -77.72
N GLN A 780 21.00 -7.10 -77.05
CA GLN A 780 20.24 -8.24 -77.55
C GLN A 780 19.05 -8.50 -76.64
N SER A 781 17.88 -8.14 -77.16
CA SER A 781 16.59 -8.80 -76.97
C SER A 781 16.18 -9.22 -75.55
N ILE A 782 15.28 -8.45 -74.93
CA ILE A 782 14.21 -9.02 -74.10
C ILE A 782 12.86 -8.40 -74.51
N SER A 783 11.98 -9.33 -74.86
CA SER A 783 10.57 -9.29 -75.24
C SER A 783 9.71 -8.07 -74.86
N THR A 784 8.88 -7.75 -75.84
CA THR A 784 7.53 -7.20 -75.76
C THR A 784 6.74 -7.61 -74.51
N ASP A 785 6.69 -6.74 -73.51
CA ASP A 785 5.51 -6.55 -72.66
C ASP A 785 5.42 -5.04 -72.32
N ARG A 786 4.65 -4.34 -73.15
CA ARG A 786 4.36 -2.91 -72.98
C ARG A 786 3.20 -2.76 -71.99
N GLN A 787 3.45 -2.69 -70.68
CA GLN A 787 2.49 -2.11 -69.72
C GLN A 787 3.17 -1.53 -68.48
N GLY A 788 3.05 -0.19 -68.31
CA GLY A 788 3.05 0.58 -67.05
C GLY A 788 4.21 0.43 -66.05
N GLY A 789 4.37 1.40 -65.16
CA GLY A 789 5.18 1.22 -63.97
C GLY A 789 4.58 0.13 -63.05
N LYS A 790 5.44 -0.66 -62.39
CA LYS A 790 5.02 -1.76 -61.50
C LYS A 790 5.58 -1.57 -60.10
N ILE A 791 4.76 -1.87 -59.09
CA ILE A 791 5.18 -1.92 -57.69
C ILE A 791 5.11 -3.37 -57.20
N PHE A 792 6.20 -3.90 -56.65
CA PHE A 792 6.24 -5.22 -56.03
C PHE A 792 6.28 -5.06 -54.51
N ILE A 793 5.47 -5.82 -53.77
CA ILE A 793 5.46 -5.79 -52.30
C ILE A 793 5.77 -7.19 -51.80
N THR A 794 6.79 -7.31 -50.96
CA THR A 794 7.18 -8.58 -50.32
C THR A 794 7.14 -8.41 -48.81
N GLU A 795 6.28 -9.19 -48.15
CA GLU A 795 6.26 -9.31 -46.70
C GLU A 795 7.16 -10.47 -46.29
N THR A 796 8.11 -10.22 -45.39
CA THR A 796 9.09 -11.22 -44.95
C THR A 796 9.54 -10.97 -43.52
N SER A 797 10.17 -11.97 -42.88
CA SER A 797 10.77 -11.77 -41.56
C SER A 797 12.06 -10.94 -41.64
N ILE A 798 12.53 -10.43 -40.49
CA ILE A 798 13.82 -9.72 -40.40
C ILE A 798 14.97 -10.60 -40.94
N GLU A 799 14.95 -11.90 -40.69
CA GLU A 799 15.94 -12.84 -41.20
C GLU A 799 15.79 -13.09 -42.72
N GLY A 800 14.56 -13.08 -43.23
CA GLY A 800 14.22 -13.27 -44.63
C GLY A 800 14.50 -12.06 -45.54
N ARG A 801 14.73 -10.86 -44.99
CA ARG A 801 14.87 -9.61 -45.77
C ARG A 801 15.95 -9.66 -46.85
N TYR A 802 17.12 -10.23 -46.56
CA TYR A 802 18.21 -10.31 -47.53
C TYR A 802 17.88 -11.27 -48.67
N ARG A 803 17.19 -12.37 -48.37
CA ARG A 803 16.66 -13.30 -49.37
C ARG A 803 15.66 -12.59 -50.28
N ALA A 804 14.74 -11.81 -49.71
CA ALA A 804 13.77 -11.03 -50.48
C ALA A 804 14.44 -10.02 -51.41
N ILE A 805 15.35 -9.18 -50.87
CA ILE A 805 16.12 -8.17 -51.63
C ILE A 805 16.78 -8.80 -52.85
N LEU A 806 17.59 -9.85 -52.64
CA LEU A 806 18.37 -10.49 -53.69
C LEU A 806 17.51 -11.25 -54.69
N SER A 807 16.40 -11.87 -54.25
CA SER A 807 15.48 -12.58 -55.14
C SER A 807 14.83 -11.62 -56.13
N LEU A 808 14.46 -10.42 -55.70
CA LEU A 808 13.78 -9.44 -56.55
C LEU A 808 14.72 -8.87 -57.62
N PHE A 809 16.00 -8.63 -57.30
CA PHE A 809 17.02 -8.28 -58.30
C PHE A 809 17.29 -9.45 -59.28
N HIS A 810 17.38 -10.67 -58.76
CA HIS A 810 17.54 -11.86 -59.61
C HIS A 810 16.38 -12.02 -60.60
N HIS A 811 15.13 -11.82 -60.17
CA HIS A 811 13.96 -11.89 -61.06
C HIS A 811 13.93 -10.77 -62.11
N ASP A 812 14.50 -9.61 -61.80
CA ASP A 812 14.62 -8.50 -62.74
C ASP A 812 15.80 -8.66 -63.73
N ASN A 813 16.62 -9.71 -63.55
CA ASN A 813 17.88 -9.92 -64.26
C ASN A 813 18.84 -8.72 -64.14
N SER A 814 18.84 -8.06 -62.98
CA SER A 814 19.74 -6.95 -62.66
C SER A 814 20.62 -7.27 -61.46
N ASP A 815 21.84 -6.75 -61.46
CA ASP A 815 22.73 -6.84 -60.30
C ASP A 815 22.40 -5.71 -59.31
N PRO A 816 22.34 -5.99 -57.99
CA PRO A 816 22.01 -4.99 -57.00
C PRO A 816 23.08 -3.92 -56.93
N ALA A 817 22.71 -2.66 -57.19
CA ALA A 817 23.56 -1.51 -56.92
C ALA A 817 23.15 -0.82 -55.61
N VAL A 818 24.13 -0.35 -54.84
CA VAL A 818 23.87 0.33 -53.54
C VAL A 818 22.92 1.51 -53.72
N ASN A 819 23.05 2.22 -54.84
CA ASN A 819 22.24 3.39 -55.17
C ASN A 819 20.79 3.08 -55.59
N GLN A 820 20.41 1.81 -55.67
CA GLN A 820 19.05 1.35 -55.96
C GLN A 820 18.28 0.94 -54.72
N ILE A 821 18.93 0.86 -53.56
CA ILE A 821 18.33 0.34 -52.31
C ILE A 821 18.30 1.45 -51.27
N LEU A 822 17.13 1.70 -50.68
CA LEU A 822 16.98 2.56 -49.51
C LEU A 822 16.53 1.72 -48.31
N PHE A 823 17.42 1.60 -47.31
CA PHE A 823 17.08 1.04 -46.00
C PHE A 823 16.47 2.14 -45.13
N CYS A 824 15.19 1.99 -44.78
CA CYS A 824 14.50 2.92 -43.92
C CYS A 824 14.84 2.64 -42.45
N THR A 825 15.05 3.71 -41.71
CA THR A 825 15.26 3.74 -40.26
C THR A 825 14.37 4.81 -39.66
N THR A 826 14.26 4.86 -38.34
CA THR A 826 13.58 5.94 -37.62
C THR A 826 14.20 7.33 -37.87
N GLU A 827 15.45 7.38 -38.34
CA GLU A 827 16.17 8.62 -38.69
C GLU A 827 16.00 9.02 -40.16
N THR A 828 15.39 8.16 -40.99
CA THR A 828 15.21 8.41 -42.42
C THR A 828 14.19 9.53 -42.65
N ASN A 829 14.67 10.67 -43.15
CA ASN A 829 13.83 11.86 -43.31
C ASN A 829 13.09 11.90 -44.67
N TRP A 830 12.11 12.79 -44.76
CA TRP A 830 11.30 12.98 -45.97
C TRP A 830 12.10 13.39 -47.22
N ILE A 831 13.21 14.12 -47.05
CA ILE A 831 13.99 14.64 -48.19
C ILE A 831 14.68 13.47 -48.92
N ASP A 832 15.24 12.53 -48.16
CA ASP A 832 15.91 11.33 -48.70
C ASP A 832 14.90 10.39 -49.39
N VAL A 833 13.76 10.13 -48.74
CA VAL A 833 12.66 9.33 -49.30
C VAL A 833 12.15 9.96 -50.60
N ARG A 834 11.92 11.28 -50.60
CA ARG A 834 11.48 12.00 -51.79
C ARG A 834 12.48 11.89 -52.93
N ALA A 835 13.77 12.15 -52.66
CA ALA A 835 14.82 12.05 -53.69
C ALA A 835 14.86 10.63 -54.27
N PHE A 836 14.76 9.60 -53.44
CA PHE A 836 14.71 8.20 -53.88
C PHE A 836 13.50 7.89 -54.77
N ILE A 837 12.31 8.39 -54.44
CA ILE A 837 11.11 8.22 -55.28
C ILE A 837 11.30 8.90 -56.64
N TYR A 838 11.78 10.15 -56.68
CA TYR A 838 12.08 10.82 -57.94
C TYR A 838 13.16 10.06 -58.75
N ARG A 839 14.18 9.50 -58.09
CA ARG A 839 15.17 8.63 -58.71
C ARG A 839 14.49 7.45 -59.40
N CYS A 840 13.61 6.73 -58.68
CA CYS A 840 12.90 5.57 -59.21
C CYS A 840 12.03 5.90 -60.43
N PHE A 841 11.37 7.05 -60.44
CA PHE A 841 10.44 7.41 -61.51
C PHE A 841 11.12 7.99 -62.76
N TYR A 842 12.27 8.66 -62.60
CA TYR A 842 12.90 9.42 -63.70
C TYR A 842 14.27 8.88 -64.13
N SER A 843 14.91 8.01 -63.36
CA SER A 843 16.06 7.25 -63.86
C SER A 843 15.58 6.08 -64.74
N SER A 844 16.47 5.56 -65.60
CA SER A 844 16.21 4.41 -66.48
C SER A 844 15.47 3.26 -65.76
N SER A 845 14.83 2.36 -66.51
CA SER A 845 13.92 1.28 -66.07
C SER A 845 14.52 0.17 -65.18
N ASN A 846 15.34 0.55 -64.21
CA ASN A 846 15.98 -0.26 -63.19
C ASN A 846 15.00 -0.54 -62.05
N LEU A 847 15.24 -1.62 -61.32
CA LEU A 847 14.55 -1.93 -60.08
C LEU A 847 15.12 -1.09 -58.92
N TYR A 848 14.26 -0.34 -58.23
CA TYR A 848 14.56 0.35 -56.98
C TYR A 848 13.84 -0.34 -55.83
N GLN A 849 14.53 -0.51 -54.70
CA GLN A 849 13.99 -1.20 -53.52
C GLN A 849 13.91 -0.30 -52.29
N PHE A 850 12.73 -0.26 -51.70
CA PHE A 850 12.41 0.43 -50.45
C PHE A 850 12.30 -0.62 -49.34
N ILE A 851 13.22 -0.62 -48.39
CA ILE A 851 13.35 -1.66 -47.38
C ILE A 851 12.89 -1.13 -46.02
N GLU A 852 12.08 -1.92 -45.33
CA GLU A 852 11.53 -1.65 -43.99
C GLU A 852 10.78 -0.29 -43.88
N PRO A 853 9.86 0.05 -44.81
CA PRO A 853 9.07 1.30 -44.74
C PRO A 853 8.34 1.53 -43.41
N GLU A 854 8.03 0.47 -42.68
CA GLU A 854 7.41 0.49 -41.36
C GLU A 854 8.21 1.29 -40.32
N GLN A 855 9.53 1.44 -40.50
CA GLN A 855 10.39 2.23 -39.62
C GLN A 855 10.23 3.74 -39.80
N LEU A 856 9.56 4.18 -40.87
CA LEU A 856 9.31 5.59 -41.14
C LEU A 856 8.18 6.11 -40.26
N GLU A 857 8.30 7.37 -39.82
CA GLU A 857 7.19 8.05 -39.16
C GLU A 857 5.94 8.12 -40.05
N PHE A 858 4.76 8.06 -39.43
CA PHE A 858 3.48 8.08 -40.12
C PHE A 858 3.34 9.24 -41.13
N ASN A 859 3.80 10.45 -40.77
CA ASN A 859 3.78 11.62 -41.65
C ASN A 859 4.64 11.42 -42.91
N VAL A 860 5.79 10.75 -42.78
CA VAL A 860 6.68 10.45 -43.92
C VAL A 860 6.05 9.37 -44.80
N GLN A 861 5.43 8.35 -44.21
CA GLN A 861 4.68 7.32 -44.94
C GLN A 861 3.52 7.93 -45.75
N ASP A 862 2.75 8.84 -45.14
CA ASP A 862 1.63 9.53 -45.80
C ASP A 862 2.10 10.39 -46.98
N LYS A 863 3.14 11.22 -46.77
CA LYS A 863 3.74 12.01 -47.85
C LYS A 863 4.32 11.14 -48.97
N CYS A 864 4.94 10.02 -48.63
CA CYS A 864 5.47 9.05 -49.58
C CYS A 864 4.36 8.48 -50.47
N CYS A 865 3.29 8.02 -49.85
CA CYS A 865 2.10 7.50 -50.53
C CYS A 865 1.50 8.53 -51.48
N GLN A 866 1.26 9.75 -50.99
CA GLN A 866 0.71 10.86 -51.78
C GLN A 866 1.61 11.22 -52.98
N LEU A 867 2.93 11.22 -52.80
CA LEU A 867 3.87 11.50 -53.89
C LEU A 867 3.83 10.41 -54.97
N ILE A 868 3.84 9.13 -54.57
CA ILE A 868 3.76 8.00 -55.51
C ILE A 868 2.46 8.07 -56.31
N ILE A 869 1.30 8.25 -55.64
CA ILE A 869 0.00 8.45 -56.30
C ILE A 869 0.10 9.58 -57.32
N LYS A 870 0.58 10.75 -56.89
CA LYS A 870 0.67 11.94 -57.73
C LYS A 870 1.55 11.73 -58.97
N LEU A 871 2.68 11.04 -58.85
CA LEU A 871 3.58 10.78 -59.97
C LEU A 871 2.98 9.79 -60.98
N ILE A 872 2.25 8.78 -60.50
CA ILE A 872 1.55 7.81 -61.36
C ILE A 872 0.41 8.47 -62.12
N GLU A 873 -0.39 9.29 -61.43
CA GLU A 873 -1.54 9.98 -62.04
C GLU A 873 -1.10 11.03 -63.06
N HIS A 874 -0.04 11.79 -62.78
CA HIS A 874 0.45 12.82 -63.70
C HIS A 874 1.11 12.28 -64.96
N ASP A 875 1.77 11.12 -64.89
CA ASP A 875 2.45 10.52 -66.03
C ASP A 875 2.36 8.99 -66.02
N PRO A 876 1.22 8.44 -66.48
CA PRO A 876 0.98 6.99 -66.53
C PRO A 876 1.92 6.24 -67.49
N SER A 877 2.65 6.97 -68.34
CA SER A 877 3.56 6.41 -69.33
C SER A 877 4.97 6.16 -68.79
N ASN A 878 5.27 6.66 -67.59
CA ASN A 878 6.57 6.45 -66.94
C ASN A 878 6.84 4.98 -66.66
N LYS A 879 8.04 4.54 -67.04
CA LYS A 879 8.53 3.18 -66.84
C LYS A 879 9.35 3.13 -65.55
N PHE A 880 8.71 2.82 -64.44
CA PHE A 880 9.38 2.62 -63.15
C PHE A 880 9.16 1.20 -62.62
N LYS A 881 10.11 0.71 -61.83
CA LYS A 881 10.01 -0.56 -61.10
C LYS A 881 10.38 -0.28 -59.64
N LEU A 882 9.38 -0.26 -58.77
CA LEU A 882 9.58 -0.11 -57.33
C LEU A 882 9.30 -1.44 -56.65
N SER A 883 10.16 -1.83 -55.73
CA SER A 883 9.94 -2.97 -54.84
C SER A 883 9.93 -2.48 -53.40
N ILE A 884 9.01 -2.99 -52.60
CA ILE A 884 8.89 -2.71 -51.18
C ILE A 884 9.09 -4.04 -50.44
N VAL A 885 10.11 -4.10 -49.60
CA VAL A 885 10.37 -5.24 -48.71
C VAL A 885 10.03 -4.78 -47.30
N THR A 886 9.06 -5.43 -46.66
CA THR A 886 8.53 -5.03 -45.35
C THR A 886 8.41 -6.24 -44.44
N THR A 887 8.43 -5.98 -43.14
CA THR A 887 8.02 -6.95 -42.12
C THR A 887 6.55 -6.81 -41.71
N ASP A 888 5.88 -5.74 -42.14
CA ASP A 888 4.48 -5.47 -41.84
C ASP A 888 3.75 -4.87 -43.04
N ILE A 889 2.88 -5.68 -43.67
CA ILE A 889 2.08 -5.23 -44.81
C ILE A 889 0.98 -4.22 -44.43
N GLN A 890 0.66 -4.05 -43.14
CA GLN A 890 -0.43 -3.19 -42.66
C GLN A 890 -0.05 -1.72 -42.48
N THR A 891 1.14 -1.31 -42.94
CA THR A 891 1.56 0.10 -42.89
C THR A 891 0.68 1.02 -43.72
N HIS A 892 0.62 2.31 -43.34
CA HIS A 892 -0.19 3.32 -44.05
C HIS A 892 0.25 3.48 -45.50
N LEU A 893 1.56 3.47 -45.75
CA LEU A 893 2.13 3.53 -47.10
C LEU A 893 1.66 2.36 -47.97
N ILE A 894 1.80 1.13 -47.47
CA ILE A 894 1.48 -0.07 -48.24
C ILE A 894 -0.02 -0.17 -48.49
N ASN A 895 -0.85 0.09 -47.48
CA ASN A 895 -2.30 0.13 -47.65
C ASN A 895 -2.75 1.15 -48.70
N GLY A 896 -2.08 2.30 -48.77
CA GLY A 896 -2.35 3.30 -49.81
C GLY A 896 -1.94 2.84 -51.21
N ILE A 897 -0.79 2.16 -51.34
CA ILE A 897 -0.28 1.62 -52.60
C ILE A 897 -1.11 0.43 -53.09
N LEU A 898 -1.53 -0.48 -52.21
CA LEU A 898 -2.33 -1.67 -52.56
C LEU A 898 -3.70 -1.32 -53.17
N ARG A 899 -4.21 -0.10 -52.90
CA ARG A 899 -5.42 0.41 -53.56
C ARG A 899 -5.21 0.72 -55.04
N MET A 900 -3.96 0.80 -55.50
CA MET A 900 -3.62 1.02 -56.90
C MET A 900 -3.57 -0.31 -57.66
N ASN A 901 -4.12 -0.34 -58.89
CA ASN A 901 -4.11 -1.52 -59.76
C ASN A 901 -2.72 -1.87 -60.37
N ILE A 902 -1.63 -1.32 -59.82
CA ILE A 902 -0.25 -1.50 -60.33
C ILE A 902 0.66 -2.22 -59.32
N ALA A 903 0.15 -2.53 -58.13
CA ALA A 903 0.87 -3.22 -57.07
C ALA A 903 0.66 -4.74 -57.15
N LYS A 904 1.74 -5.51 -57.12
CA LYS A 904 1.73 -6.99 -57.05
C LYS A 904 2.39 -7.42 -55.74
N ILE A 905 1.68 -8.22 -54.94
CA ILE A 905 2.27 -8.90 -53.79
C ILE A 905 3.07 -10.12 -54.29
N VAL A 906 4.34 -10.19 -53.91
CA VAL A 906 5.25 -11.33 -54.16
C VAL A 906 5.27 -12.19 -52.90
N ARG A 907 4.91 -13.45 -53.04
CA ARG A 907 4.83 -14.39 -51.93
C ARG A 907 6.18 -15.07 -51.68
N ASP A 908 6.36 -15.58 -50.46
CA ASP A 908 7.61 -16.22 -50.02
C ASP A 908 8.05 -17.43 -50.87
N ASN A 909 7.09 -18.13 -51.48
CA ASN A 909 7.33 -19.24 -52.41
C ASN A 909 7.77 -18.79 -53.80
N GLU A 910 7.57 -17.51 -54.16
CA GLU A 910 8.09 -16.91 -55.39
C GLU A 910 9.55 -16.48 -55.23
N LEU A 911 10.08 -16.37 -54.00
CA LEU A 911 11.48 -16.00 -53.72
C LEU A 911 12.45 -17.16 -53.93
N LEU A 912 13.72 -16.87 -54.23
CA LEU A 912 14.77 -17.87 -54.46
C LEU A 912 14.86 -18.86 -53.30
N ASN A 913 14.95 -20.15 -53.58
CA ASN A 913 15.27 -21.13 -52.55
C ASN A 913 16.73 -20.94 -52.04
N GLU A 914 17.08 -21.53 -50.90
CA GLU A 914 18.42 -21.39 -50.31
C GLU A 914 19.56 -21.83 -51.25
N GLY A 915 19.34 -22.88 -52.05
CA GLY A 915 20.35 -23.39 -52.98
C GLY A 915 20.69 -22.37 -54.07
N ASP A 916 19.68 -21.76 -54.65
CA ASP A 916 19.84 -20.77 -55.73
C ASP A 916 20.28 -19.40 -55.19
N LEU A 917 19.81 -19.01 -54.01
CA LEU A 917 20.30 -17.83 -53.30
C LEU A 917 21.82 -17.94 -53.03
N ASN A 918 22.28 -19.09 -52.54
CA ASN A 918 23.70 -19.32 -52.27
C ASN A 918 24.56 -19.25 -53.54
N LYS A 919 24.05 -19.75 -54.67
CA LYS A 919 24.75 -19.61 -55.97
C LYS A 919 24.82 -18.15 -56.40
N TYR A 920 23.71 -17.41 -56.26
CA TYR A 920 23.65 -16.00 -56.63
C TYR A 920 24.59 -15.14 -55.76
N VAL A 921 24.57 -15.34 -54.43
CA VAL A 921 25.49 -14.66 -53.50
C VAL A 921 26.95 -14.96 -53.82
N LYS A 922 27.31 -16.23 -54.07
CA LYS A 922 28.68 -16.61 -54.46
C LYS A 922 29.13 -15.92 -55.74
N ASN A 923 28.23 -15.66 -56.68
CA ASN A 923 28.54 -14.92 -57.90
C ASN A 923 28.78 -13.43 -57.65
N LEU A 924 28.05 -12.82 -56.72
CA LEU A 924 28.19 -11.41 -56.35
C LEU A 924 29.47 -11.15 -55.54
N VAL A 925 29.82 -12.05 -54.62
CA VAL A 925 30.90 -11.85 -53.64
C VAL A 925 32.23 -12.52 -54.00
N LYS A 926 32.53 -12.72 -55.30
CA LYS A 926 33.74 -13.42 -55.78
C LYS A 926 35.06 -12.88 -55.19
N ASN A 927 35.08 -11.61 -54.79
CA ASN A 927 36.26 -10.93 -54.23
C ASN A 927 36.16 -10.67 -52.71
N CYS A 928 35.23 -11.33 -52.01
CA CYS A 928 35.05 -11.19 -50.57
C CYS A 928 35.41 -12.50 -49.85
N HIS A 929 36.19 -12.40 -48.77
CA HIS A 929 36.49 -13.53 -47.90
C HIS A 929 35.77 -13.34 -46.57
N ILE A 930 34.83 -14.24 -46.27
CA ILE A 930 34.19 -14.31 -44.95
C ILE A 930 35.03 -15.26 -44.10
N VAL A 931 35.68 -14.72 -43.07
CA VAL A 931 36.38 -15.50 -42.05
C VAL A 931 35.52 -15.48 -40.79
N SER A 932 35.04 -16.65 -40.37
CA SER A 932 34.28 -16.81 -39.14
C SER A 932 34.86 -17.95 -38.32
N SER A 933 34.83 -17.79 -37.00
CA SER A 933 35.17 -18.84 -36.04
C SER A 933 33.97 -19.07 -35.13
N LYS A 934 33.77 -20.33 -34.74
CA LYS A 934 32.79 -20.68 -33.70
C LYS A 934 33.25 -20.29 -32.29
N ILE A 935 34.55 -20.02 -32.11
CA ILE A 935 35.16 -19.71 -30.81
C ILE A 935 35.94 -18.40 -30.96
N ALA A 936 35.66 -17.45 -30.07
CA ALA A 936 36.41 -16.19 -30.03
C ALA A 936 37.90 -16.46 -29.75
N GLY A 937 38.79 -15.86 -30.57
CA GLY A 937 40.24 -15.98 -30.40
C GLY A 937 40.93 -17.08 -31.22
N LEU A 938 40.25 -17.68 -32.21
CA LEU A 938 40.81 -18.61 -33.19
C LEU A 938 41.01 -17.98 -34.57
#